data_AF-A7EW76-F1
#
_entry.id   AF-A7EW76-F1
#
_cell.length_a   1.000
_cell.length_b   1.000
_cell.length_c   1.000
_cell.angle_alpha   90.00
_cell.angle_beta   90.00
_cell.angle_gamma   90.00
#
_symmetry.space_group_name_H-M   'P 1'
#
loop_
_entity.id
_entity.type
_entity.pdbx_description
1 polymer ?
#
loop_
_entity_poly.entity_id
_entity_poly.type
_entity_poly.pdbx_seq_one_letter_code
_entity_poly.pdbx_strand_id
1 'polypeptide(L)'
;MGTNNSSIVSKRSVERLYFPNEPHFFPEVSITYMPTESADALIQWANKLPDARFCLLEQLLPEGISHPFAQTMMAHFDKLGTPLGACKKYPTVAAQDTRFRSLGWPSVLVRNLWELWGSEDFLDSKERIALDSVEPFDEWEEFALFGCHYLLLVADNTSTMHRQAMQESCEPTLNGPGANHTTSTYSEYPKAQGQRRFAAPLSVRARNRGQYAIGNFSGMGLNTRVSSCDVYSADDTGFTSFDYQGSHSWPSSRMCHTITGIDDGASLLIGGRTSPDNAIVDCWIYHKWLNIWERVDDLPKPRYRHSAAHLGNGYVMMTGGKSTSKTLVDDVMIWSRQRGWVKCSINSNERPPAFFGSSLVVYPETFPHPSASRSGIIAGGITEDGLVQEKTWKWKISQYRDEQPSISFKNFDSPSTKAENGATLARFGAQTLVHEDNIVVVGGIVKDILLPLANEICSSKIESMSTTQHVVCCTSVSTNLEPRPLLIGTSAVSSGDKILIMGGSAVIVHEASTEHMNFSSKNFTYVTKKFGDFLDEVEKGSKLYLRSLSAEKASELPADIVKDYPSISADFQLPLELASVTHNAHSSPLRISGPVNMWLHYDVMANVLCQVRGSKRLLLFPPSDVKYFDFAPGASSSSINVFENLSDPKLSHTHPHEVILQPGDILFLPSLWLHTASPTSGISVAVNVFFRNLRNGYAAGKDVYGNRDLQAYEKGRQDIAKVVKSFESLPTDVRGFYLQRLADEFMQMAT
;
A
#
# COMPACT_ATOMS: atom_id res chain seq x y z
N MET A 1 -21.22 -23.48 34.47
CA MET A 1 -21.23 -22.32 33.57
C MET A 1 -20.41 -22.71 32.35
N GLY A 2 -20.96 -22.65 31.14
CA GLY A 2 -20.21 -22.88 29.91
C GLY A 2 -19.83 -21.55 29.29
N THR A 3 -18.53 -21.30 29.11
CA THR A 3 -18.00 -20.11 28.42
C THR A 3 -17.20 -20.53 27.19
N ASN A 4 -17.08 -19.61 26.23
CA ASN A 4 -16.78 -19.93 24.83
C ASN A 4 -15.33 -20.43 24.61
N ASN A 5 -15.14 -21.40 23.72
CA ASN A 5 -13.83 -22.01 23.44
C ASN A 5 -12.94 -21.21 22.46
N SER A 6 -13.38 -20.02 22.05
CA SER A 6 -12.77 -19.21 20.97
C SER A 6 -12.06 -17.93 21.45
N SER A 7 -11.63 -17.86 22.71
CA SER A 7 -10.74 -16.80 23.22
C SER A 7 -9.75 -17.37 24.23
N ILE A 8 -8.62 -17.89 23.74
CA ILE A 8 -7.58 -18.52 24.57
C ILE A 8 -6.50 -17.51 24.91
N VAL A 9 -6.72 -16.74 25.99
CA VAL A 9 -5.63 -16.00 26.67
C VAL A 9 -5.78 -16.02 28.19
N SER A 10 -6.98 -15.78 28.73
CA SER A 10 -7.19 -15.49 30.16
C SER A 10 -7.02 -16.68 31.14
N LYS A 11 -6.92 -17.92 30.66
CA LYS A 11 -7.18 -19.11 31.50
C LYS A 11 -5.95 -19.69 32.21
N ARG A 12 -4.76 -19.55 31.62
CA ARG A 12 -3.63 -20.48 31.87
C ARG A 12 -2.75 -20.16 33.08
N SER A 13 -2.67 -18.91 33.53
CA SER A 13 -1.92 -18.56 34.75
C SER A 13 -2.51 -19.17 36.03
N VAL A 14 -3.73 -19.72 35.96
CA VAL A 14 -4.40 -20.44 37.05
C VAL A 14 -4.26 -21.96 36.89
N GLU A 15 -4.13 -22.48 35.67
CA GLU A 15 -4.13 -23.93 35.39
C GLU A 15 -2.89 -24.66 35.97
N ARG A 16 -1.76 -23.97 36.21
CA ARG A 16 -0.58 -24.55 36.89
C ARG A 16 -0.78 -24.82 38.39
N LEU A 17 -1.88 -24.36 39.01
CA LEU A 17 -2.33 -24.79 40.34
C LEU A 17 -2.99 -26.18 40.31
N TYR A 18 -3.37 -26.68 39.12
CA TYR A 18 -4.15 -27.91 38.94
C TYR A 18 -3.41 -28.97 38.10
N PHE A 19 -2.56 -28.55 37.15
CA PHE A 19 -1.87 -29.44 36.21
C PHE A 19 -0.36 -29.13 36.14
N PRO A 20 0.48 -29.76 36.99
CA PRO A 20 1.91 -29.43 37.09
C PRO A 20 2.81 -30.05 36.01
N ASN A 21 2.28 -30.95 35.16
CA ASN A 21 3.08 -31.83 34.28
C ASN A 21 2.89 -31.55 32.78
N GLU A 22 2.22 -30.46 32.38
CA GLU A 22 1.94 -30.14 30.97
C GLU A 22 2.78 -28.95 30.44
N PRO A 23 3.13 -28.93 29.13
CA PRO A 23 4.01 -27.92 28.54
C PRO A 23 3.36 -26.52 28.43
N HIS A 24 4.19 -25.49 28.52
CA HIS A 24 3.77 -24.09 28.65
C HIS A 24 3.24 -23.50 27.34
N PHE A 25 2.12 -22.76 27.37
CA PHE A 25 1.62 -21.94 26.26
C PHE A 25 1.01 -20.61 26.72
N PHE A 26 1.00 -19.63 25.82
CA PHE A 26 1.29 -18.22 26.13
C PHE A 26 0.08 -17.27 26.05
N PRO A 27 0.20 -16.03 26.56
CA PRO A 27 -0.71 -14.94 26.26
C PRO A 27 -0.28 -14.16 25.00
N GLU A 28 -1.22 -13.93 24.09
CA GLU A 28 -1.03 -13.17 22.85
C GLU A 28 -1.89 -11.88 22.90
N VAL A 29 -1.32 -10.74 22.49
CA VAL A 29 -1.93 -9.40 22.28
C VAL A 29 -3.19 -9.10 23.14
N SER A 30 -3.07 -9.25 24.47
CA SER A 30 -4.20 -9.11 25.40
C SER A 30 -3.99 -8.01 26.42
N ILE A 31 -2.84 -8.01 27.12
CA ILE A 31 -2.53 -7.03 28.16
C ILE A 31 -2.24 -5.63 27.60
N THR A 32 -1.98 -5.50 26.29
CA THR A 32 -1.76 -4.21 25.61
C THR A 32 -2.96 -3.26 25.70
N TYR A 33 -4.18 -3.83 25.80
CA TYR A 33 -5.45 -3.11 25.96
C TYR A 33 -5.85 -2.87 27.43
N MET A 34 -5.10 -3.40 28.40
CA MET A 34 -5.36 -3.14 29.82
C MET A 34 -4.85 -1.74 30.21
N PRO A 35 -5.45 -1.08 31.21
CA PRO A 35 -4.82 0.07 31.86
C PRO A 35 -3.41 -0.30 32.30
N THR A 36 -2.40 0.51 31.96
CA THR A 36 -0.99 0.10 32.01
C THR A 36 -0.55 -0.38 33.40
N GLU A 37 -1.02 0.27 34.46
CA GLU A 37 -0.76 -0.13 35.86
C GLU A 37 -1.32 -1.52 36.20
N SER A 38 -2.45 -1.91 35.58
CA SER A 38 -3.05 -3.25 35.74
C SER A 38 -2.28 -4.32 34.97
N ALA A 39 -1.73 -3.98 33.79
CA ALA A 39 -0.82 -4.86 33.05
C ALA A 39 0.50 -5.06 33.83
N ASP A 40 1.07 -3.97 34.36
CA ASP A 40 2.30 -4.01 35.15
C ASP A 40 2.11 -4.80 36.46
N ALA A 41 0.98 -4.64 37.14
CA ALA A 41 0.63 -5.43 38.32
C ALA A 41 0.45 -6.94 38.00
N LEU A 42 -0.12 -7.27 36.83
CA LEU A 42 -0.25 -8.66 36.36
C LEU A 42 1.11 -9.29 36.05
N ILE A 43 2.02 -8.55 35.39
CA ILE A 43 3.41 -8.98 35.11
C ILE A 43 4.19 -9.19 36.41
N GLN A 44 4.05 -8.29 37.40
CA GLN A 44 4.70 -8.42 38.71
C GLN A 44 4.10 -9.55 39.56
N TRP A 45 2.80 -9.83 39.43
CA TRP A 45 2.17 -10.98 40.08
C TRP A 45 2.62 -12.30 39.47
N ALA A 46 2.67 -12.41 38.13
CA ALA A 46 3.08 -13.62 37.43
C ALA A 46 4.51 -14.06 37.79
N ASN A 47 5.40 -13.10 38.04
CA ASN A 47 6.77 -13.34 38.52
C ASN A 47 6.83 -14.08 39.88
N LYS A 48 5.75 -14.09 40.68
CA LYS A 48 5.70 -14.75 42.00
C LYS A 48 5.31 -16.22 41.90
N LEU A 49 4.97 -16.71 40.71
CA LEU A 49 4.70 -18.14 40.46
C LEU A 49 6.03 -18.90 40.34
N PRO A 50 6.15 -20.13 40.87
CA PRO A 50 7.36 -20.93 40.70
C PRO A 50 7.58 -21.25 39.21
N ASP A 51 8.82 -21.11 38.74
CA ASP A 51 9.28 -21.48 37.39
C ASP A 51 8.48 -20.85 36.23
N ALA A 52 8.13 -19.57 36.37
CA ALA A 52 7.31 -18.88 35.39
C ALA A 52 8.10 -18.47 34.13
N ARG A 53 7.45 -18.60 32.97
CA ARG A 53 7.80 -17.90 31.73
C ARG A 53 6.66 -16.97 31.33
N PHE A 54 6.98 -15.71 31.03
CA PHE A 54 6.07 -14.78 30.39
C PHE A 54 6.49 -14.63 28.92
N CYS A 55 5.54 -14.73 27.99
CA CYS A 55 5.76 -14.31 26.62
C CYS A 55 4.75 -13.21 26.28
N LEU A 56 5.13 -12.28 25.41
CA LEU A 56 4.30 -11.12 25.09
C LEU A 56 4.55 -10.69 23.64
N LEU A 57 3.47 -10.61 22.87
CA LEU A 57 3.41 -9.93 21.58
C LEU A 57 2.62 -8.63 21.80
N GLU A 58 3.24 -7.48 21.61
CA GLU A 58 2.61 -6.16 21.77
C GLU A 58 3.24 -5.11 20.85
N GLN A 59 2.60 -3.94 20.76
CA GLN A 59 3.03 -2.84 19.89
C GLN A 59 4.12 -1.96 20.53
N LEU A 60 4.88 -1.27 19.68
CA LEU A 60 5.91 -0.28 20.02
C LEU A 60 5.63 1.06 19.33
N LEU A 61 6.25 2.12 19.86
CA LEU A 61 6.29 3.46 19.27
C LEU A 61 7.74 3.95 19.25
N PRO A 62 8.68 3.31 18.50
CA PRO A 62 10.12 3.53 18.69
C PRO A 62 10.54 4.99 18.46
N GLU A 63 9.91 5.62 17.46
CA GLU A 63 10.07 7.03 17.10
C GLU A 63 8.96 7.94 17.68
N GLY A 64 8.24 7.44 18.69
CA GLY A 64 7.13 8.13 19.34
C GLY A 64 5.89 8.34 18.47
N ILE A 65 4.96 9.14 18.98
CA ILE A 65 3.68 9.46 18.32
C ILE A 65 3.81 10.47 17.16
N SER A 66 5.01 10.98 16.88
CA SER A 66 5.26 11.86 15.72
C SER A 66 5.46 11.07 14.42
N HIS A 67 5.83 9.78 14.51
CA HIS A 67 6.06 8.95 13.34
C HIS A 67 4.74 8.59 12.61
N PRO A 68 4.62 8.72 11.27
CA PRO A 68 3.33 8.58 10.58
C PRO A 68 2.64 7.21 10.72
N PHE A 69 3.42 6.11 10.78
CA PHE A 69 2.86 4.78 11.05
C PHE A 69 2.30 4.70 12.47
N ALA A 70 3.01 5.26 13.46
CA ALA A 70 2.58 5.31 14.85
C ALA A 70 1.29 6.14 15.00
N GLN A 71 1.17 7.29 14.33
CA GLN A 71 -0.08 8.07 14.28
C GLN A 71 -1.25 7.25 13.73
N THR A 72 -1.04 6.57 12.60
CA THR A 72 -2.08 5.74 11.95
C THR A 72 -2.52 4.58 12.85
N MET A 73 -1.56 3.84 13.42
CA MET A 73 -1.81 2.72 14.31
C MET A 73 -2.56 3.14 15.57
N MET A 74 -2.09 4.20 16.24
CA MET A 74 -2.70 4.66 17.48
C MET A 74 -4.08 5.29 17.26
N ALA A 75 -4.28 6.02 16.16
CA ALA A 75 -5.60 6.54 15.80
C ALA A 75 -6.62 5.42 15.48
N HIS A 76 -6.18 4.31 14.88
CA HIS A 76 -7.03 3.13 14.67
C HIS A 76 -7.46 2.49 16.00
N PHE A 77 -6.52 2.22 16.93
CA PHE A 77 -6.85 1.61 18.23
C PHE A 77 -7.63 2.55 19.16
N ASP A 78 -7.32 3.85 19.19
CA ASP A 78 -8.09 4.83 19.97
C ASP A 78 -9.52 5.00 19.37
N LYS A 79 -9.71 4.90 18.04
CA LYS A 79 -11.02 4.88 17.35
C LYS A 79 -11.85 3.61 17.65
N LEU A 80 -11.20 2.46 17.80
CA LEU A 80 -11.86 1.20 18.19
C LEU A 80 -12.28 1.17 19.67
N GLY A 81 -11.87 2.15 20.48
CA GLY A 81 -12.11 2.16 21.92
C GLY A 81 -11.22 1.19 22.71
N THR A 82 -10.13 0.72 22.08
CA THR A 82 -9.16 -0.25 22.65
C THR A 82 -7.77 0.41 22.72
N PRO A 83 -7.58 1.46 23.53
CA PRO A 83 -6.38 2.30 23.49
C PRO A 83 -5.14 1.52 23.94
N LEU A 84 -4.04 1.62 23.17
CA LEU A 84 -2.77 0.99 23.50
C LEU A 84 -2.05 1.77 24.62
N GLY A 85 -2.42 1.49 25.87
CA GLY A 85 -1.90 2.19 27.05
C GLY A 85 -0.45 1.86 27.37
N ALA A 86 -0.01 0.62 27.12
CA ALA A 86 1.35 0.17 27.41
C ALA A 86 2.38 0.93 26.57
N CYS A 87 2.16 1.03 25.26
CA CYS A 87 3.07 1.64 24.29
C CYS A 87 3.33 3.14 24.55
N LYS A 88 2.36 3.84 25.16
CA LYS A 88 2.50 5.26 25.58
C LYS A 88 3.46 5.45 26.78
N LYS A 89 3.72 4.38 27.56
CA LYS A 89 4.62 4.37 28.74
C LYS A 89 5.93 3.61 28.49
N TYR A 90 5.89 2.59 27.63
CA TYR A 90 6.99 1.69 27.29
C TYR A 90 7.16 1.62 25.76
N PRO A 91 7.68 2.68 25.11
CA PRO A 91 7.62 2.86 23.66
C PRO A 91 8.67 2.09 22.84
N THR A 92 9.75 1.58 23.46
CA THR A 92 10.87 0.90 22.76
C THR A 92 11.18 -0.48 23.34
N VAL A 93 12.04 -1.24 22.64
CA VAL A 93 12.56 -2.54 23.09
C VAL A 93 13.26 -2.40 24.44
N ALA A 94 14.13 -1.40 24.61
CA ALA A 94 14.84 -1.15 25.87
C ALA A 94 13.90 -0.74 27.03
N ALA A 95 12.82 -0.01 26.72
CA ALA A 95 11.82 0.36 27.73
C ALA A 95 11.05 -0.87 28.26
N GLN A 96 10.79 -1.86 27.40
CA GLN A 96 10.09 -3.09 27.76
C GLN A 96 11.00 -4.10 28.48
N ASP A 97 12.29 -4.17 28.12
CA ASP A 97 13.30 -4.89 28.92
C ASP A 97 13.36 -4.31 30.36
N THR A 98 13.48 -2.98 30.47
CA THR A 98 13.49 -2.26 31.75
C THR A 98 12.21 -2.49 32.57
N ARG A 99 11.04 -2.50 31.91
CA ARG A 99 9.75 -2.83 32.53
C ARG A 99 9.77 -4.22 33.15
N PHE A 100 10.10 -5.26 32.39
CA PHE A 100 10.07 -6.63 32.93
C PHE A 100 11.11 -6.83 34.04
N ARG A 101 12.33 -6.28 33.89
CA ARG A 101 13.36 -6.37 34.95
C ARG A 101 12.96 -5.63 36.23
N SER A 102 12.37 -4.43 36.13
CA SER A 102 11.89 -3.67 37.31
C SER A 102 10.66 -4.29 37.99
N LEU A 103 9.84 -5.04 37.25
CA LEU A 103 8.78 -5.89 37.80
C LEU A 103 9.31 -7.26 38.31
N GLY A 104 10.63 -7.44 38.25
CA GLY A 104 11.41 -8.47 38.95
C GLY A 104 11.82 -9.68 38.11
N TRP A 105 11.68 -9.65 36.78
CA TRP A 105 12.07 -10.75 35.90
C TRP A 105 13.59 -10.70 35.58
N PRO A 106 14.41 -11.66 36.04
CA PRO A 106 15.88 -11.62 35.91
C PRO A 106 16.40 -11.95 34.51
N SER A 107 15.74 -12.87 33.79
CA SER A 107 16.03 -13.17 32.38
C SER A 107 14.92 -12.58 31.52
N VAL A 108 15.28 -11.71 30.58
CA VAL A 108 14.38 -11.11 29.59
C VAL A 108 15.12 -11.11 28.25
N LEU A 109 14.46 -11.64 27.23
CA LEU A 109 14.80 -11.44 25.82
C LEU A 109 13.66 -10.63 25.22
N VAL A 110 13.96 -9.54 24.54
CA VAL A 110 12.97 -8.79 23.75
C VAL A 110 13.63 -8.30 22.48
N ARG A 111 12.92 -8.45 21.37
CA ARG A 111 13.31 -8.03 20.02
C ARG A 111 12.10 -7.50 19.28
N ASN A 112 12.31 -6.64 18.29
CA ASN A 112 11.23 -6.27 17.37
C ASN A 112 11.06 -7.34 16.27
N LEU A 113 9.92 -7.38 15.57
CA LEU A 113 9.67 -8.45 14.58
C LEU A 113 10.54 -8.34 13.31
N TRP A 114 11.07 -7.16 12.99
CA TRP A 114 12.01 -6.97 11.86
C TRP A 114 13.43 -7.44 12.21
N GLU A 115 13.88 -7.21 13.45
CA GLU A 115 15.09 -7.82 14.03
C GLU A 115 14.99 -9.36 14.11
N LEU A 116 13.81 -9.90 14.43
CA LEU A 116 13.56 -11.35 14.46
C LEU A 116 13.54 -11.96 13.05
N TRP A 117 12.97 -11.27 12.06
CA TRP A 117 13.13 -11.63 10.65
C TRP A 117 14.62 -11.69 10.25
N GLY A 118 15.43 -10.74 10.73
CA GLY A 118 16.87 -10.68 10.50
C GLY A 118 17.75 -11.67 11.30
N SER A 119 17.17 -12.54 12.12
CA SER A 119 17.89 -13.34 13.13
C SER A 119 17.98 -14.83 12.78
N GLU A 120 19.20 -15.32 12.54
CA GLU A 120 19.52 -16.74 12.28
C GLU A 120 19.25 -17.69 13.47
N ASP A 121 18.95 -17.18 14.67
CA ASP A 121 18.48 -17.98 15.82
C ASP A 121 16.94 -18.04 15.92
N PHE A 122 16.22 -17.45 14.97
CA PHE A 122 14.76 -17.43 14.89
C PHE A 122 14.23 -17.91 13.52
N LEU A 123 14.86 -17.51 12.41
CA LEU A 123 14.59 -17.99 11.05
C LEU A 123 15.91 -18.14 10.30
N ASP A 124 16.16 -19.30 9.70
CA ASP A 124 17.33 -19.52 8.84
C ASP A 124 17.11 -18.96 7.42
N SER A 125 18.21 -18.72 6.69
CA SER A 125 18.17 -18.19 5.31
C SER A 125 17.28 -19.00 4.35
N LYS A 126 17.19 -20.33 4.51
CA LYS A 126 16.33 -21.21 3.69
C LYS A 126 14.86 -21.07 4.08
N GLU A 127 14.56 -20.88 5.36
CA GLU A 127 13.18 -20.65 5.83
C GLU A 127 12.64 -19.33 5.27
N ARG A 128 13.46 -18.26 5.24
CA ARG A 128 13.10 -17.00 4.56
C ARG A 128 12.88 -17.19 3.06
N ILE A 129 13.78 -17.87 2.36
CA ILE A 129 13.64 -18.18 0.91
C ILE A 129 12.43 -19.08 0.63
N ALA A 130 12.05 -19.98 1.56
CA ALA A 130 10.88 -20.83 1.39
C ALA A 130 9.55 -20.04 1.42
N LEU A 131 9.49 -18.91 2.14
CA LEU A 131 8.28 -18.08 2.23
C LEU A 131 7.93 -17.37 0.91
N ASP A 132 8.91 -17.09 0.04
CA ASP A 132 8.67 -16.62 -1.33
C ASP A 132 7.76 -17.60 -2.12
N SER A 133 7.71 -18.89 -1.75
CA SER A 133 6.81 -19.87 -2.36
C SER A 133 5.33 -19.64 -2.07
N VAL A 134 4.98 -18.93 -0.99
CA VAL A 134 3.60 -18.77 -0.46
C VAL A 134 2.79 -17.74 -1.24
N GLU A 135 3.26 -16.50 -1.35
CA GLU A 135 2.62 -15.44 -2.16
C GLU A 135 3.66 -14.55 -2.87
N PRO A 136 3.33 -13.97 -4.05
CA PRO A 136 4.23 -13.05 -4.75
C PRO A 136 4.39 -11.73 -3.98
N PHE A 137 5.49 -11.56 -3.25
CA PHE A 137 5.68 -10.44 -2.31
C PHE A 137 6.63 -9.33 -2.79
N ASP A 138 6.26 -8.07 -2.52
CA ASP A 138 7.09 -6.88 -2.78
C ASP A 138 6.74 -5.63 -1.94
N GLU A 139 6.18 -5.81 -0.74
CA GLU A 139 5.77 -4.72 0.19
C GLU A 139 6.74 -4.62 1.38
N TRP A 140 8.05 -4.75 1.07
CA TRP A 140 9.13 -4.89 2.05
C TRP A 140 9.26 -3.67 2.96
N GLU A 141 9.02 -2.46 2.46
CA GLU A 141 9.02 -1.26 3.29
C GLU A 141 7.85 -1.26 4.28
N GLU A 142 6.64 -1.62 3.84
CA GLU A 142 5.48 -1.78 4.72
C GLU A 142 5.67 -2.90 5.76
N PHE A 143 6.31 -4.02 5.39
CA PHE A 143 6.62 -5.12 6.31
C PHE A 143 7.66 -4.73 7.37
N ALA A 144 8.73 -4.03 7.01
CA ALA A 144 9.70 -3.52 7.98
C ALA A 144 9.10 -2.44 8.89
N LEU A 145 8.26 -1.54 8.35
CA LEU A 145 7.51 -0.57 9.17
C LEU A 145 6.63 -1.26 10.20
N PHE A 146 5.85 -2.26 9.80
CA PHE A 146 5.06 -3.09 10.71
C PHE A 146 5.97 -3.79 11.73
N GLY A 147 7.03 -4.45 11.27
CA GLY A 147 7.90 -5.27 12.10
C GLY A 147 8.61 -4.50 13.20
N CYS A 148 8.99 -3.25 12.95
CA CYS A 148 9.60 -2.38 13.96
C CYS A 148 8.58 -1.79 14.98
N HIS A 149 7.28 -1.79 14.68
CA HIS A 149 6.22 -1.33 15.59
C HIS A 149 5.58 -2.48 16.38
N TYR A 150 6.13 -3.69 16.31
CA TYR A 150 5.70 -4.86 17.09
C TYR A 150 6.92 -5.54 17.72
N LEU A 151 6.76 -6.06 18.95
CA LEU A 151 7.79 -6.81 19.66
C LEU A 151 7.36 -8.23 19.96
N LEU A 152 8.33 -9.12 20.11
CA LEU A 152 8.18 -10.36 20.86
C LEU A 152 9.13 -10.34 22.06
N LEU A 153 8.58 -10.52 23.26
CA LEU A 153 9.30 -10.61 24.52
C LEU A 153 9.11 -12.00 25.13
N VAL A 154 10.19 -12.53 25.72
CA VAL A 154 10.25 -13.78 26.48
C VAL A 154 11.03 -13.54 27.77
N ALA A 155 10.36 -13.62 28.92
CA ALA A 155 10.95 -13.48 30.24
C ALA A 155 10.81 -14.77 31.06
N ASP A 156 11.83 -15.09 31.86
CA ASP A 156 11.89 -16.29 32.72
C ASP A 156 12.33 -15.89 34.14
N ASN A 157 11.70 -16.43 35.18
CA ASN A 157 12.04 -16.10 36.58
C ASN A 157 13.02 -17.07 37.27
N THR A 158 13.19 -18.28 36.74
CA THR A 158 14.15 -19.29 37.19
C THR A 158 15.44 -19.33 36.36
N SER A 159 15.42 -18.82 35.13
CA SER A 159 16.56 -18.89 34.21
C SER A 159 17.68 -17.94 34.62
N THR A 160 18.86 -18.49 34.88
CA THR A 160 20.10 -17.71 35.12
C THR A 160 20.81 -17.29 33.83
N MET A 161 20.30 -17.67 32.66
CA MET A 161 20.86 -17.18 31.39
C MET A 161 20.49 -15.72 31.17
N HIS A 162 21.50 -14.84 31.30
CA HIS A 162 21.45 -13.46 30.81
C HIS A 162 21.36 -13.45 29.28
N ARG A 163 20.12 -13.56 28.77
CA ARG A 163 19.78 -12.94 27.50
C ARG A 163 19.74 -11.43 27.75
N GLN A 164 20.47 -10.71 26.90
CA GLN A 164 20.49 -9.26 26.82
C GLN A 164 19.67 -8.87 25.59
N ALA A 165 18.82 -7.85 25.71
CA ALA A 165 18.32 -7.16 24.53
C ALA A 165 19.50 -6.48 23.81
N MET A 166 19.41 -6.29 22.49
CA MET A 166 20.35 -5.39 21.82
C MET A 166 20.16 -3.97 22.38
N GLN A 167 21.27 -3.33 22.74
CA GLN A 167 21.23 -1.99 23.29
C GLN A 167 20.92 -1.00 22.15
N GLU A 168 19.81 -0.26 22.25
CA GLU A 168 19.41 0.81 21.31
C GLU A 168 20.36 2.02 21.45
N SER A 169 21.64 1.84 21.14
CA SER A 169 22.73 2.79 21.40
C SER A 169 22.80 3.89 20.34
N CYS A 170 21.79 4.76 20.34
CA CYS A 170 21.80 6.06 19.67
C CYS A 170 21.08 7.08 20.55
N GLU A 171 21.73 7.53 21.63
CA GLU A 171 21.40 8.87 22.14
C GLU A 171 21.72 9.87 21.02
N PRO A 172 20.78 10.74 20.62
CA PRO A 172 21.02 11.70 19.56
C PRO A 172 21.95 12.80 20.07
N THR A 173 23.25 12.66 19.82
CA THR A 173 24.28 13.69 20.03
C THR A 173 24.12 14.83 19.03
N LEU A 174 23.03 15.58 19.16
CA LEU A 174 22.66 16.79 18.40
C LEU A 174 23.67 17.95 18.47
N ASN A 175 24.77 17.77 19.21
CA ASN A 175 25.81 18.76 19.47
C ASN A 175 27.05 18.57 18.57
N GLY A 176 26.90 17.99 17.38
CA GLY A 176 27.90 18.06 16.31
C GLY A 176 28.00 19.50 15.76
N PRO A 177 29.17 20.18 15.83
CA PRO A 177 29.28 21.58 15.44
C PRO A 177 29.28 21.74 13.91
N GLY A 178 28.09 21.84 13.31
CA GLY A 178 27.94 22.07 11.86
C GLY A 178 26.59 21.68 11.23
N ALA A 179 25.52 21.47 12.02
CA ALA A 179 24.21 21.15 11.48
C ALA A 179 23.58 22.37 10.75
N ASN A 180 23.79 22.47 9.44
CA ASN A 180 23.18 23.50 8.60
C ASN A 180 21.64 23.37 8.62
N HIS A 181 20.94 24.30 9.28
CA HIS A 181 19.49 24.36 9.29
C HIS A 181 18.96 24.54 7.87
N THR A 182 18.30 23.51 7.34
CA THR A 182 17.77 23.51 5.97
C THR A 182 16.29 23.93 6.01
N THR A 183 15.96 25.05 5.36
CA THR A 183 14.57 25.54 5.28
C THR A 183 13.74 24.62 4.38
N SER A 184 12.62 24.12 4.91
CA SER A 184 11.66 23.30 4.16
C SER A 184 10.41 24.11 3.79
N THR A 185 9.68 23.64 2.78
CA THR A 185 8.34 24.12 2.44
C THR A 185 7.45 22.92 2.15
N TYR A 186 6.40 22.73 2.94
CA TYR A 186 5.37 21.71 2.70
C TYR A 186 4.28 22.22 1.73
N SER A 187 3.72 21.32 0.93
CA SER A 187 2.56 21.58 0.08
C SER A 187 1.59 20.41 0.21
N GLU A 188 0.35 20.68 0.60
CA GLU A 188 -0.62 19.60 0.86
C GLU A 188 -1.08 18.93 -0.44
N TYR A 189 -0.96 17.61 -0.50
CA TYR A 189 -1.38 16.84 -1.66
C TYR A 189 -2.92 16.84 -1.81
N PRO A 190 -3.50 17.11 -3.00
CA PRO A 190 -4.94 17.11 -3.19
C PRO A 190 -5.62 15.78 -2.81
N LYS A 191 -6.43 15.81 -1.75
CA LYS A 191 -7.10 14.63 -1.17
C LYS A 191 -7.97 13.83 -2.16
N ALA A 192 -8.47 14.47 -3.22
CA ALA A 192 -9.24 13.82 -4.28
C ALA A 192 -8.39 12.97 -5.26
N GLN A 193 -7.06 13.10 -5.22
CA GLN A 193 -6.12 12.40 -6.10
C GLN A 193 -5.21 11.42 -5.33
N GLY A 194 -4.83 11.79 -4.09
CA GLY A 194 -4.03 10.99 -3.15
C GLY A 194 -2.58 10.75 -3.55
N GLN A 195 -1.73 10.53 -2.54
CA GLN A 195 -0.28 10.44 -2.69
C GLN A 195 0.15 9.29 -3.60
N ARG A 196 0.85 9.64 -4.68
CA ARG A 196 1.49 8.69 -5.61
C ARG A 196 2.70 8.01 -4.95
N ARG A 197 2.88 6.70 -5.18
CA ARG A 197 3.94 5.88 -4.57
C ARG A 197 4.68 5.03 -5.61
N PHE A 198 5.96 4.75 -5.38
CA PHE A 198 6.81 3.91 -6.25
C PHE A 198 6.83 4.39 -7.72
N ALA A 199 6.81 5.70 -7.87
CA ALA A 199 6.87 6.46 -9.12
C ALA A 199 8.29 7.03 -9.32
N ALA A 200 8.56 7.59 -10.50
CA ALA A 200 9.88 8.14 -10.81
C ALA A 200 9.80 9.62 -11.29
N PRO A 201 10.80 10.45 -10.93
CA PRO A 201 10.83 11.85 -11.36
C PRO A 201 11.14 11.97 -12.86
N LEU A 202 10.48 12.91 -13.53
CA LEU A 202 10.55 13.13 -14.97
C LEU A 202 10.73 14.62 -15.26
N SER A 203 11.74 15.02 -16.04
CA SER A 203 11.89 16.44 -16.41
C SER A 203 10.88 16.80 -17.50
N VAL A 204 9.85 17.59 -17.16
CA VAL A 204 8.79 17.98 -18.10
C VAL A 204 8.97 19.42 -18.59
N ARG A 205 8.30 19.76 -19.69
CA ARG A 205 8.33 21.12 -20.26
C ARG A 205 7.40 22.02 -19.46
N ALA A 206 7.96 23.07 -18.85
CA ALA A 206 7.17 24.09 -18.16
C ALA A 206 6.27 24.88 -19.13
N ARG A 207 5.18 25.45 -18.60
CA ARG A 207 4.21 26.23 -19.37
C ARG A 207 4.79 27.59 -19.78
N ASN A 208 5.52 28.25 -18.89
CA ASN A 208 6.18 29.53 -19.17
C ASN A 208 7.65 29.33 -19.54
N ARG A 209 8.20 30.24 -20.35
CA ARG A 209 9.64 30.26 -20.66
C ARG A 209 10.44 30.67 -19.42
N GLY A 210 11.47 29.88 -19.06
CA GLY A 210 12.36 30.15 -17.93
C GLY A 210 12.01 29.42 -16.63
N GLN A 211 10.83 28.82 -16.53
CA GLN A 211 10.44 27.99 -15.38
C GLN A 211 11.00 26.56 -15.50
N TYR A 212 11.27 25.93 -14.36
CA TYR A 212 11.45 24.48 -14.23
C TYR A 212 10.13 23.83 -13.84
N ALA A 213 9.85 22.66 -14.42
CA ALA A 213 8.71 21.82 -14.06
C ALA A 213 9.16 20.36 -13.99
N ILE A 214 8.67 19.67 -12.97
CA ILE A 214 9.05 18.28 -12.66
C ILE A 214 7.78 17.46 -12.58
N GLY A 215 7.74 16.37 -13.34
CA GLY A 215 6.71 15.36 -13.29
C GLY A 215 7.06 14.25 -12.30
N ASN A 216 6.06 13.68 -11.65
CA ASN A 216 6.17 12.38 -10.99
C ASN A 216 5.35 11.35 -11.78
N PHE A 217 6.03 10.44 -12.49
CA PHE A 217 5.41 9.59 -13.52
C PHE A 217 5.04 8.19 -12.99
N SER A 218 3.86 7.73 -13.39
CA SER A 218 3.33 6.38 -13.13
C SER A 218 3.40 5.99 -11.63
N GLY A 219 3.66 4.74 -11.27
CA GLY A 219 3.55 4.27 -9.89
C GLY A 219 2.11 3.96 -9.46
N MET A 220 1.95 3.74 -8.16
CA MET A 220 0.69 3.45 -7.48
C MET A 220 0.00 4.76 -7.05
N GLY A 221 -1.21 5.02 -7.53
CA GLY A 221 -2.10 6.06 -6.98
C GLY A 221 -2.97 5.52 -5.85
N LEU A 222 -4.07 6.21 -5.50
CA LEU A 222 -4.99 5.82 -4.42
C LEU A 222 -5.37 4.33 -4.40
N ASN A 223 -5.82 3.80 -5.54
CA ASN A 223 -6.46 2.47 -5.61
C ASN A 223 -5.76 1.50 -6.60
N THR A 224 -4.88 1.99 -7.47
CA THR A 224 -4.26 1.17 -8.53
C THR A 224 -3.05 1.88 -9.17
N ARG A 225 -2.32 1.14 -10.02
CA ARG A 225 -1.19 1.64 -10.80
C ARG A 225 -1.70 2.49 -11.97
N VAL A 226 -1.07 3.63 -12.19
CA VAL A 226 -1.51 4.65 -13.15
C VAL A 226 -0.42 4.93 -14.20
N SER A 227 -0.80 5.38 -15.39
CA SER A 227 0.13 5.84 -16.45
C SER A 227 0.17 7.36 -16.60
N SER A 228 -0.45 8.10 -15.67
CA SER A 228 -0.46 9.56 -15.65
C SER A 228 0.80 10.14 -14.99
N CYS A 229 0.97 11.45 -15.08
CA CYS A 229 2.03 12.20 -14.42
C CYS A 229 1.46 13.37 -13.62
N ASP A 230 1.98 13.56 -12.41
CA ASP A 230 1.68 14.71 -11.55
C ASP A 230 2.74 15.78 -11.79
N VAL A 231 2.37 17.01 -12.14
CA VAL A 231 3.35 18.07 -12.47
C VAL A 231 3.42 19.12 -11.39
N TYR A 232 4.64 19.36 -10.92
CA TYR A 232 5.06 20.35 -9.95
C TYR A 232 5.84 21.47 -10.65
N SER A 233 5.62 22.73 -10.25
CA SER A 233 6.39 23.89 -10.70
C SER A 233 6.75 24.78 -9.50
N ALA A 234 7.66 25.74 -9.69
CA ALA A 234 8.05 26.66 -8.63
C ALA A 234 7.01 27.76 -8.32
N ASP A 235 6.10 28.06 -9.26
CA ASP A 235 5.28 29.27 -9.24
C ASP A 235 3.75 29.02 -9.19
N ASP A 236 3.29 27.78 -9.45
CA ASP A 236 1.87 27.41 -9.32
C ASP A 236 1.59 26.73 -7.97
N THR A 237 0.69 27.30 -7.17
CA THR A 237 0.03 26.60 -6.05
C THR A 237 -1.07 25.66 -6.55
N GLY A 238 -0.78 24.88 -7.59
CA GLY A 238 -1.76 24.09 -8.34
C GLY A 238 -1.19 22.89 -9.07
N PHE A 239 -1.69 21.70 -8.73
CA PHE A 239 -1.50 20.48 -9.50
C PHE A 239 -2.12 20.63 -10.89
N THR A 240 -1.42 20.19 -11.94
CA THR A 240 -2.06 20.00 -13.27
C THR A 240 -1.79 18.60 -13.82
N SER A 241 -2.86 17.94 -14.28
CA SER A 241 -2.79 16.65 -14.97
C SER A 241 -2.09 16.82 -16.31
N PHE A 242 -1.02 16.07 -16.54
CA PHE A 242 -0.25 16.16 -17.77
C PHE A 242 -0.93 15.42 -18.93
N ASP A 243 -0.99 16.06 -20.11
CA ASP A 243 -1.61 15.54 -21.32
C ASP A 243 -0.55 15.32 -22.41
N TYR A 244 -0.49 14.11 -22.98
CA TYR A 244 0.55 13.65 -23.91
C TYR A 244 0.21 14.00 -25.36
N GLN A 245 0.01 15.30 -25.60
CA GLN A 245 -0.44 15.87 -26.88
C GLN A 245 0.58 15.64 -28.01
N GLY A 246 0.49 14.49 -28.66
CA GLY A 246 1.31 14.07 -29.80
C GLY A 246 1.74 12.60 -29.80
N SER A 247 1.57 11.87 -28.69
CA SER A 247 2.08 10.49 -28.57
C SER A 247 1.09 9.45 -29.12
N HIS A 248 1.44 8.77 -30.22
CA HIS A 248 0.64 7.66 -30.77
C HIS A 248 0.59 6.42 -29.84
N SER A 249 1.55 6.30 -28.93
CA SER A 249 1.57 5.30 -27.85
C SER A 249 2.35 5.87 -26.66
N TRP A 250 2.19 5.27 -25.47
CA TRP A 250 2.84 5.71 -24.23
C TRP A 250 3.01 4.52 -23.26
N PRO A 251 3.86 4.63 -22.22
CA PRO A 251 4.10 3.53 -21.28
C PRO A 251 2.84 3.13 -20.51
N SER A 252 2.59 1.82 -20.40
CA SER A 252 1.53 1.24 -19.58
C SER A 252 1.65 1.55 -18.09
N SER A 253 0.54 1.52 -17.35
CA SER A 253 0.51 1.63 -15.88
C SER A 253 1.47 0.65 -15.20
N ARG A 254 2.37 1.17 -14.36
CA ARG A 254 3.44 0.39 -13.73
C ARG A 254 3.84 0.97 -12.39
N MET A 255 4.69 0.28 -11.64
CA MET A 255 5.37 0.80 -10.45
C MET A 255 6.78 0.24 -10.34
N CYS A 256 7.62 0.81 -9.47
CA CYS A 256 8.99 0.35 -9.21
C CYS A 256 9.88 0.30 -10.49
N HIS A 257 9.67 1.26 -11.38
CA HIS A 257 10.45 1.52 -12.59
C HIS A 257 11.47 2.63 -12.32
N THR A 258 12.46 2.80 -13.19
CA THR A 258 13.38 3.96 -13.14
C THR A 258 13.13 4.89 -14.31
N ILE A 259 13.34 6.19 -14.10
CA ILE A 259 13.50 7.20 -15.16
C ILE A 259 14.86 7.86 -14.95
N THR A 260 15.68 7.90 -16.00
CA THR A 260 17.03 8.46 -15.97
C THR A 260 17.17 9.52 -17.06
N GLY A 261 17.51 10.76 -16.70
CA GLY A 261 17.83 11.80 -17.68
C GLY A 261 19.11 11.44 -18.46
N ILE A 262 19.09 11.59 -19.78
CA ILE A 262 20.21 11.15 -20.65
C ILE A 262 20.92 12.31 -21.37
N ASP A 263 20.18 13.34 -21.78
CA ASP A 263 20.70 14.56 -22.41
C ASP A 263 19.67 15.70 -22.20
N ASP A 264 19.99 16.94 -22.61
CA ASP A 264 19.18 18.16 -22.41
C ASP A 264 17.83 18.17 -23.18
N GLY A 265 16.91 17.30 -22.75
CA GLY A 265 15.60 17.12 -23.36
C GLY A 265 15.09 15.68 -23.41
N ALA A 266 15.88 14.70 -22.99
CA ALA A 266 15.53 13.29 -23.08
C ALA A 266 15.65 12.56 -21.73
N SER A 267 14.75 11.61 -21.47
CA SER A 267 14.81 10.75 -20.28
C SER A 267 14.37 9.33 -20.63
N LEU A 268 15.17 8.34 -20.22
CA LEU A 268 14.93 6.91 -20.46
C LEU A 268 14.15 6.31 -19.28
N LEU A 269 12.94 5.84 -19.55
CA LEU A 269 12.16 4.96 -18.68
C LEU A 269 12.57 3.50 -18.91
N ILE A 270 12.77 2.75 -17.84
CA ILE A 270 13.19 1.34 -17.87
C ILE A 270 12.26 0.49 -17.00
N GLY A 271 11.60 -0.51 -17.62
CA GLY A 271 10.92 -1.60 -16.91
C GLY A 271 9.82 -1.16 -15.95
N GLY A 272 9.78 -1.78 -14.77
CA GLY A 272 8.72 -1.68 -13.77
C GLY A 272 7.90 -2.96 -13.63
N ARG A 273 6.83 -2.93 -12.85
CA ARG A 273 5.92 -4.08 -12.68
C ARG A 273 4.43 -3.70 -12.66
N THR A 274 3.59 -4.66 -13.01
CA THR A 274 2.13 -4.63 -12.78
C THR A 274 1.70 -5.56 -11.63
N SER A 275 2.48 -6.60 -11.31
CA SER A 275 2.41 -7.39 -10.07
C SER A 275 3.82 -7.90 -9.73
N PRO A 276 4.12 -8.41 -8.53
CA PRO A 276 5.46 -8.90 -8.20
C PRO A 276 6.00 -9.98 -9.18
N ASP A 277 5.13 -10.79 -9.77
CA ASP A 277 5.51 -11.73 -10.85
C ASP A 277 5.40 -11.15 -12.28
N ASN A 278 4.60 -10.12 -12.50
CA ASN A 278 4.44 -9.49 -13.81
C ASN A 278 5.32 -8.23 -13.93
N ALA A 279 6.62 -8.48 -14.02
CA ALA A 279 7.64 -7.50 -14.35
C ALA A 279 7.62 -7.16 -15.85
N ILE A 280 8.07 -5.95 -16.20
CA ILE A 280 7.93 -5.38 -17.54
C ILE A 280 9.29 -5.33 -18.26
N VAL A 281 9.30 -5.68 -19.56
CA VAL A 281 10.49 -5.60 -20.43
C VAL A 281 10.71 -4.23 -21.07
N ASP A 282 9.64 -3.47 -21.33
CA ASP A 282 9.73 -2.33 -22.26
C ASP A 282 10.47 -1.11 -21.69
N CYS A 283 11.10 -0.38 -22.60
CA CYS A 283 11.85 0.84 -22.34
C CYS A 283 11.37 1.96 -23.27
N TRP A 284 11.38 3.19 -22.78
CA TRP A 284 10.82 4.33 -23.50
C TRP A 284 11.66 5.59 -23.30
N ILE A 285 11.92 6.36 -24.36
CA ILE A 285 12.45 7.72 -24.25
C ILE A 285 11.28 8.70 -24.18
N TYR A 286 11.27 9.55 -23.17
CA TYR A 286 10.45 10.76 -23.15
C TYR A 286 11.21 11.93 -23.76
N HIS A 287 10.64 12.54 -24.80
CA HIS A 287 11.20 13.72 -25.49
C HIS A 287 10.55 15.00 -24.95
N LYS A 288 11.16 15.59 -23.91
CA LYS A 288 10.65 16.75 -23.14
C LYS A 288 10.16 17.91 -24.00
N TRP A 289 10.91 18.27 -25.05
CA TRP A 289 10.59 19.42 -25.89
C TRP A 289 9.40 19.17 -26.83
N LEU A 290 9.23 17.93 -27.26
CA LEU A 290 8.17 17.46 -28.17
C LEU A 290 6.90 16.98 -27.44
N ASN A 291 7.01 16.65 -26.14
CA ASN A 291 5.94 16.03 -25.35
C ASN A 291 5.43 14.68 -25.91
N ILE A 292 6.37 13.82 -26.33
CA ILE A 292 6.06 12.47 -26.84
C ILE A 292 6.88 11.41 -26.12
N TRP A 293 6.31 10.21 -26.04
CA TRP A 293 6.99 8.98 -25.65
C TRP A 293 7.32 8.14 -26.89
N GLU A 294 8.56 7.65 -26.94
CA GLU A 294 9.05 6.77 -28.00
C GLU A 294 9.51 5.45 -27.37
N ARG A 295 8.95 4.30 -27.80
CA ARG A 295 9.43 3.00 -27.33
C ARG A 295 10.79 2.70 -27.97
N VAL A 296 11.70 2.15 -27.18
CA VAL A 296 13.06 1.76 -27.59
C VAL A 296 13.31 0.28 -27.27
N ASP A 297 14.57 -0.12 -27.27
CA ASP A 297 15.00 -1.50 -27.05
C ASP A 297 14.47 -2.06 -25.72
N ASP A 298 13.64 -3.10 -25.79
CA ASP A 298 13.19 -3.85 -24.63
C ASP A 298 14.37 -4.50 -23.88
N LEU A 299 14.25 -4.63 -22.56
CA LEU A 299 15.20 -5.35 -21.72
C LEU A 299 15.28 -6.84 -22.10
N PRO A 300 16.49 -7.44 -22.16
CA PRO A 300 16.66 -8.89 -22.35
C PRO A 300 16.02 -9.78 -21.26
N LYS A 301 15.67 -9.20 -20.11
CA LYS A 301 14.87 -9.81 -19.03
C LYS A 301 14.02 -8.70 -18.39
N PRO A 302 12.72 -8.92 -18.10
CA PRO A 302 11.89 -7.92 -17.43
C PRO A 302 12.41 -7.61 -16.03
N ARG A 303 12.30 -6.35 -15.56
CA ARG A 303 12.80 -5.94 -14.24
C ARG A 303 11.99 -4.85 -13.57
N TYR A 304 11.93 -4.91 -12.25
CA TYR A 304 11.49 -3.84 -11.35
C TYR A 304 12.39 -3.76 -10.11
N ARG A 305 12.37 -2.62 -9.39
CA ARG A 305 13.29 -2.31 -8.28
C ARG A 305 14.78 -2.48 -8.65
N HIS A 306 15.13 -2.40 -9.94
CA HIS A 306 16.51 -2.23 -10.40
C HIS A 306 16.95 -0.78 -10.17
N SER A 307 18.27 -0.55 -10.16
CA SER A 307 18.87 0.78 -10.05
C SER A 307 19.41 1.20 -11.41
N ALA A 308 19.19 2.44 -11.84
CA ALA A 308 19.69 2.97 -13.12
C ALA A 308 20.26 4.39 -12.98
N ALA A 309 21.37 4.65 -13.67
CA ALA A 309 22.08 5.93 -13.59
C ALA A 309 22.80 6.30 -14.90
N HIS A 310 22.93 7.61 -15.13
CA HIS A 310 23.52 8.16 -16.35
C HIS A 310 25.06 8.15 -16.30
N LEU A 311 25.71 7.63 -17.33
CA LEU A 311 27.17 7.65 -17.51
C LEU A 311 27.67 8.86 -18.33
N GLY A 312 26.78 9.73 -18.81
CA GLY A 312 27.11 10.82 -19.74
C GLY A 312 27.01 10.40 -21.20
N ASN A 313 26.76 11.37 -22.09
CA ASN A 313 26.76 11.20 -23.56
C ASN A 313 25.67 10.21 -24.05
N GLY A 314 24.50 10.18 -23.41
CA GLY A 314 23.39 9.28 -23.77
C GLY A 314 23.53 7.82 -23.33
N TYR A 315 24.52 7.48 -22.48
CA TYR A 315 24.75 6.12 -21.97
C TYR A 315 24.14 5.92 -20.58
N VAL A 316 23.29 4.91 -20.39
CA VAL A 316 22.67 4.59 -19.08
C VAL A 316 23.11 3.22 -18.59
N MET A 317 23.61 3.15 -17.36
CA MET A 317 23.88 1.88 -16.68
C MET A 317 22.67 1.44 -15.87
N MET A 318 22.35 0.14 -15.88
CA MET A 318 21.30 -0.48 -15.08
C MET A 318 21.82 -1.77 -14.43
N THR A 319 21.44 -2.01 -13.17
CA THR A 319 21.90 -3.14 -12.35
C THR A 319 20.85 -3.57 -11.33
N GLY A 320 20.92 -4.83 -10.88
CA GLY A 320 20.05 -5.38 -9.85
C GLY A 320 18.60 -5.57 -10.30
N GLY A 321 17.72 -5.71 -9.30
CA GLY A 321 16.26 -5.77 -9.46
C GLY A 321 15.70 -7.19 -9.44
N LYS A 322 14.37 -7.29 -9.45
CA LYS A 322 13.60 -8.53 -9.51
C LYS A 322 12.93 -8.67 -10.88
N SER A 323 12.92 -9.89 -11.41
CA SER A 323 12.24 -10.27 -12.67
C SER A 323 10.95 -11.05 -12.43
N THR A 324 10.81 -11.65 -11.25
CA THR A 324 9.59 -12.21 -10.66
C THR A 324 9.66 -12.00 -9.15
N SER A 325 8.64 -12.40 -8.40
CA SER A 325 8.71 -12.43 -6.93
C SER A 325 9.83 -13.34 -6.41
N LYS A 326 10.32 -14.29 -7.20
CA LYS A 326 11.27 -15.36 -6.80
C LYS A 326 12.62 -15.28 -7.50
N THR A 327 12.89 -14.24 -8.29
CA THR A 327 14.07 -14.23 -9.19
C THR A 327 14.68 -12.85 -9.31
N LEU A 328 15.72 -12.62 -8.51
CA LEU A 328 16.62 -11.47 -8.59
C LEU A 328 17.47 -11.54 -9.88
N VAL A 329 18.03 -10.41 -10.30
CA VAL A 329 18.92 -10.33 -11.47
C VAL A 329 20.19 -9.56 -11.13
N ASP A 330 21.36 -10.15 -11.41
CA ASP A 330 22.67 -9.73 -10.89
C ASP A 330 23.63 -9.18 -11.96
N ASP A 331 23.18 -9.04 -13.21
CA ASP A 331 24.00 -8.47 -14.28
C ASP A 331 23.87 -6.96 -14.40
N VAL A 332 24.94 -6.36 -14.91
CA VAL A 332 25.04 -4.94 -15.25
C VAL A 332 24.89 -4.80 -16.76
N MET A 333 23.96 -3.95 -17.17
CA MET A 333 23.72 -3.62 -18.57
C MET A 333 24.00 -2.13 -18.81
N ILE A 334 24.48 -1.79 -19.99
CA ILE A 334 24.51 -0.42 -20.50
C ILE A 334 23.52 -0.33 -21.66
N TRP A 335 22.63 0.65 -21.62
CA TRP A 335 21.86 1.08 -22.79
C TRP A 335 22.55 2.25 -23.48
N SER A 336 22.51 2.26 -24.81
CA SER A 336 22.76 3.46 -25.62
C SER A 336 21.93 3.42 -26.90
N ARG A 337 21.45 4.59 -27.36
CA ARG A 337 20.57 4.73 -28.53
C ARG A 337 21.12 4.15 -29.84
N GLN A 338 22.43 3.91 -29.94
CA GLN A 338 23.08 3.33 -31.12
C GLN A 338 23.18 1.79 -31.09
N ARG A 339 23.01 1.15 -29.92
CA ARG A 339 23.31 -0.28 -29.72
C ARG A 339 22.30 -1.03 -28.85
N GLY A 340 21.28 -0.36 -28.34
CA GLY A 340 20.36 -0.94 -27.36
C GLY A 340 21.10 -1.37 -26.08
N TRP A 341 20.68 -2.51 -25.52
CA TRP A 341 21.21 -3.07 -24.27
C TRP A 341 22.41 -3.98 -24.49
N VAL A 342 23.59 -3.54 -24.05
CA VAL A 342 24.84 -4.32 -24.03
C VAL A 342 25.13 -4.79 -22.60
N LYS A 343 25.45 -6.07 -22.42
CA LYS A 343 25.86 -6.63 -21.11
C LYS A 343 27.32 -6.31 -20.80
N CYS A 344 27.61 -5.89 -19.57
CA CYS A 344 28.98 -5.68 -19.12
C CYS A 344 29.66 -7.01 -18.76
N SER A 345 30.95 -7.14 -19.08
CA SER A 345 31.81 -8.15 -18.47
C SER A 345 32.21 -7.71 -17.05
N ILE A 346 32.29 -8.65 -16.11
CA ILE A 346 32.72 -8.39 -14.73
C ILE A 346 34.17 -8.87 -14.58
N ASN A 347 35.10 -7.93 -14.38
CA ASN A 347 36.54 -8.19 -14.35
C ASN A 347 37.12 -8.48 -12.95
N SER A 348 36.29 -8.51 -11.91
CA SER A 348 36.72 -8.68 -10.52
C SER A 348 36.20 -9.99 -9.91
N ASN A 349 37.10 -10.71 -9.23
CA ASN A 349 36.74 -11.89 -8.42
C ASN A 349 35.80 -11.52 -7.26
N GLU A 350 35.85 -10.26 -6.81
CA GLU A 350 34.93 -9.68 -5.84
C GLU A 350 33.77 -8.99 -6.60
N ARG A 351 32.53 -9.25 -6.19
CA ARG A 351 31.33 -8.59 -6.73
C ARG A 351 30.22 -8.55 -5.67
N PRO A 352 29.29 -7.59 -5.73
CA PRO A 352 28.09 -7.62 -4.90
C PRO A 352 27.25 -8.90 -5.11
N PRO A 353 26.46 -9.32 -4.10
CA PRO A 353 25.44 -10.34 -4.29
C PRO A 353 24.31 -9.83 -5.20
N ALA A 354 23.43 -10.73 -5.64
CA ALA A 354 22.19 -10.34 -6.28
C ALA A 354 21.30 -9.56 -5.29
N PHE A 355 20.83 -8.37 -5.67
CA PHE A 355 19.95 -7.55 -4.84
C PHE A 355 18.91 -6.78 -5.66
N PHE A 356 17.94 -6.21 -4.96
CA PHE A 356 16.95 -5.27 -5.51
C PHE A 356 16.73 -4.08 -4.55
N GLY A 357 16.31 -2.93 -5.07
CA GLY A 357 16.03 -1.73 -4.29
C GLY A 357 17.26 -1.01 -3.71
N SER A 358 18.43 -1.21 -4.31
CA SER A 358 19.73 -0.61 -3.90
C SER A 358 19.92 0.84 -4.34
N SER A 359 20.69 1.60 -3.56
CA SER A 359 21.20 2.92 -3.91
C SER A 359 22.31 2.80 -4.98
N LEU A 360 22.17 3.45 -6.13
CA LEU A 360 23.22 3.54 -7.17
C LEU A 360 23.63 5.01 -7.38
N VAL A 361 24.93 5.29 -7.27
CA VAL A 361 25.52 6.62 -7.43
C VAL A 361 26.60 6.57 -8.51
N VAL A 362 26.64 7.58 -9.37
CA VAL A 362 27.75 7.90 -10.29
C VAL A 362 28.42 9.17 -9.78
N TYR A 363 29.76 9.22 -9.71
CA TYR A 363 30.46 10.45 -9.32
C TYR A 363 30.46 11.50 -10.45
N PRO A 364 30.35 12.82 -10.14
CA PRO A 364 30.44 13.90 -11.12
C PRO A 364 31.77 13.96 -11.90
N GLU A 365 31.77 14.68 -13.03
CA GLU A 365 32.96 14.90 -13.87
C GLU A 365 33.89 16.00 -13.32
N THR A 366 34.42 15.81 -12.11
CA THR A 366 35.37 16.76 -11.48
C THR A 366 36.82 16.58 -11.93
N PHE A 367 37.12 15.55 -12.74
CA PHE A 367 38.47 15.29 -13.26
C PHE A 367 38.47 15.02 -14.77
N PRO A 368 39.40 15.62 -15.54
CA PRO A 368 39.57 15.32 -16.96
C PRO A 368 40.26 13.96 -17.13
N HIS A 369 39.51 12.88 -16.98
CA HIS A 369 39.99 11.53 -17.30
C HIS A 369 40.18 11.38 -18.82
N PRO A 370 41.38 11.06 -19.34
CA PRO A 370 41.65 10.99 -20.78
C PRO A 370 41.00 9.80 -21.53
N SER A 371 40.02 9.12 -20.92
CA SER A 371 39.36 7.93 -21.46
C SER A 371 37.94 7.78 -20.91
N ALA A 372 37.11 7.02 -21.61
CA ALA A 372 35.69 6.81 -21.27
C ALA A 372 35.51 5.88 -20.05
N SER A 373 35.93 6.33 -18.87
CA SER A 373 35.77 5.63 -17.59
C SER A 373 34.77 6.37 -16.69
N ARG A 374 34.00 5.60 -15.91
CA ARG A 374 33.16 6.09 -14.82
C ARG A 374 33.39 5.27 -13.55
N SER A 375 33.04 5.84 -12.41
CA SER A 375 33.02 5.14 -11.14
C SER A 375 31.98 5.74 -10.21
N GLY A 376 31.67 5.02 -9.14
CA GLY A 376 30.65 5.41 -8.18
C GLY A 376 30.47 4.37 -7.09
N ILE A 377 29.30 4.40 -6.47
CA ILE A 377 28.92 3.52 -5.36
C ILE A 377 27.65 2.73 -5.73
N ILE A 378 27.56 1.49 -5.25
CA ILE A 378 26.28 0.83 -4.98
C ILE A 378 26.24 0.49 -3.49
N ALA A 379 25.13 0.74 -2.82
CA ALA A 379 24.94 0.44 -1.40
C ALA A 379 23.51 -0.05 -1.14
N GLY A 380 23.34 -0.93 -0.15
CA GLY A 380 22.01 -1.36 0.26
C GLY A 380 21.34 -2.36 -0.69
N GLY A 381 20.00 -2.30 -0.73
CA GLY A 381 19.14 -3.29 -1.35
C GLY A 381 18.85 -4.49 -0.43
N ILE A 382 17.95 -5.37 -0.89
CA ILE A 382 17.61 -6.65 -0.23
C ILE A 382 18.13 -7.82 -1.08
N THR A 383 18.69 -8.85 -0.44
CA THR A 383 19.15 -10.11 -1.05
C THR A 383 18.04 -11.15 -1.23
N GLU A 384 18.35 -12.27 -1.88
CA GLU A 384 17.43 -13.40 -2.11
C GLU A 384 16.80 -13.94 -0.81
N ASP A 385 17.51 -13.85 0.32
CA ASP A 385 17.05 -14.28 1.64
C ASP A 385 16.26 -13.21 2.41
N GLY A 386 15.81 -12.14 1.75
CA GLY A 386 14.94 -11.12 2.34
C GLY A 386 15.63 -10.18 3.35
N LEU A 387 16.96 -10.17 3.42
CA LEU A 387 17.71 -9.30 4.33
C LEU A 387 18.21 -8.01 3.65
N VAL A 388 18.08 -6.88 4.36
CA VAL A 388 18.68 -5.60 3.94
C VAL A 388 20.20 -5.66 4.08
N GLN A 389 20.91 -5.39 2.99
CA GLN A 389 22.36 -5.37 2.94
C GLN A 389 22.91 -4.06 3.53
N GLU A 390 23.90 -4.16 4.41
CA GLU A 390 24.57 -2.97 4.99
C GLU A 390 25.86 -2.58 4.23
N LYS A 391 26.24 -3.38 3.23
CA LYS A 391 27.51 -3.28 2.51
C LYS A 391 27.52 -2.16 1.49
N THR A 392 28.71 -1.58 1.29
CA THR A 392 28.95 -0.49 0.33
C THR A 392 30.04 -0.90 -0.67
N TRP A 393 29.71 -0.86 -1.95
CA TRP A 393 30.52 -1.35 -3.06
C TRP A 393 30.95 -0.19 -3.95
N LYS A 394 32.26 0.04 -4.08
CA LYS A 394 32.79 0.95 -5.10
C LYS A 394 32.86 0.21 -6.44
N TRP A 395 32.26 0.77 -7.47
CA TRP A 395 32.35 0.24 -8.83
C TRP A 395 33.18 1.17 -9.73
N LYS A 396 33.86 0.59 -10.70
CA LYS A 396 34.52 1.31 -11.79
C LYS A 396 34.27 0.59 -13.10
N ILE A 397 33.85 1.34 -14.11
CA ILE A 397 33.71 0.86 -15.48
C ILE A 397 34.79 1.52 -16.35
N SER A 398 35.52 0.70 -17.09
CA SER A 398 36.50 1.15 -18.08
C SER A 398 35.90 1.00 -19.46
N GLN A 399 36.05 2.02 -20.29
CA GLN A 399 35.60 2.00 -21.69
C GLN A 399 34.11 1.64 -21.84
N TYR A 400 33.22 2.39 -21.17
CA TYR A 400 31.76 2.18 -21.23
C TYR A 400 31.15 2.37 -22.64
N ARG A 401 31.97 2.79 -23.62
CA ARG A 401 31.60 2.99 -25.02
C ARG A 401 32.08 1.87 -25.94
N ASP A 402 32.86 0.90 -25.47
CA ASP A 402 33.36 -0.19 -26.34
C ASP A 402 32.27 -1.25 -26.56
N GLU A 403 32.47 -2.18 -27.50
CA GLU A 403 31.46 -3.21 -27.85
C GLU A 403 31.22 -4.22 -26.72
N GLN A 404 32.20 -4.40 -25.84
CA GLN A 404 32.15 -5.25 -24.65
C GLN A 404 32.67 -4.44 -23.44
N PRO A 405 31.84 -3.55 -22.86
CA PRO A 405 32.25 -2.70 -21.74
C PRO A 405 32.50 -3.56 -20.50
N SER A 406 33.48 -3.15 -19.67
CA SER A 406 33.93 -3.98 -18.55
C SER A 406 33.93 -3.23 -17.21
N ILE A 407 33.31 -3.83 -16.21
CA ILE A 407 33.12 -3.28 -14.86
C ILE A 407 33.89 -4.11 -13.83
N SER A 408 34.46 -3.43 -12.83
CA SER A 408 35.03 -4.05 -11.64
C SER A 408 34.43 -3.44 -10.38
N PHE A 409 34.33 -4.28 -9.35
CA PHE A 409 33.88 -3.90 -8.02
C PHE A 409 35.03 -4.02 -7.03
N LYS A 410 34.96 -3.22 -5.98
CA LYS A 410 35.73 -3.38 -4.75
C LYS A 410 34.82 -3.08 -3.57
N ASN A 411 34.76 -3.99 -2.61
CA ASN A 411 34.06 -3.77 -1.36
C ASN A 411 34.74 -2.65 -0.55
N PHE A 412 33.93 -1.82 0.10
CA PHE A 412 34.35 -0.73 0.99
C PHE A 412 33.88 -0.92 2.44
N ASP A 413 33.46 -2.15 2.80
CA ASP A 413 33.17 -2.57 4.18
C ASP A 413 34.30 -2.13 5.15
N SER A 414 33.96 -1.16 5.99
CA SER A 414 34.72 -0.75 7.17
C SER A 414 33.72 -0.38 8.26
N PRO A 415 33.96 -0.67 9.56
CA PRO A 415 33.04 -0.31 10.63
C PRO A 415 32.68 1.18 10.72
N SER A 416 33.43 2.04 10.02
CA SER A 416 33.30 3.49 9.97
C SER A 416 32.34 4.03 8.89
N THR A 417 31.76 3.18 8.02
CA THR A 417 30.79 3.64 7.00
C THR A 417 29.41 3.95 7.59
N LYS A 418 29.05 3.34 8.72
CA LYS A 418 28.05 3.91 9.63
C LYS A 418 28.75 5.03 10.40
N ALA A 419 28.23 6.25 10.30
CA ALA A 419 28.65 7.31 11.22
C ALA A 419 28.14 7.02 12.64
N GLU A 420 28.70 7.70 13.65
CA GLU A 420 28.43 7.46 15.08
C GLU A 420 26.95 7.68 15.48
N ASN A 421 26.18 8.37 14.63
CA ASN A 421 24.74 8.63 14.71
C ASN A 421 23.87 7.59 13.98
N GLY A 422 24.44 6.54 13.39
CA GLY A 422 23.72 5.51 12.61
C GLY A 422 23.36 5.89 11.16
N ALA A 423 23.80 7.05 10.64
CA ALA A 423 23.53 7.45 9.26
C ALA A 423 24.24 6.53 8.24
N THR A 424 23.56 6.14 7.16
CA THR A 424 24.07 5.23 6.12
C THR A 424 23.45 5.44 4.73
N LEU A 425 24.23 5.17 3.66
CA LEU A 425 23.73 5.02 2.28
C LEU A 425 23.10 3.64 2.01
N ALA A 426 23.45 2.64 2.81
CA ALA A 426 23.04 1.25 2.62
C ALA A 426 21.63 1.04 3.19
N ARG A 427 20.64 1.23 2.32
CA ARG A 427 19.21 1.16 2.61
C ARG A 427 18.48 0.36 1.54
N PHE A 428 17.24 -0.02 1.80
CA PHE A 428 16.33 -0.51 0.77
C PHE A 428 15.22 0.52 0.48
N GLY A 429 14.88 0.70 -0.79
CA GLY A 429 13.76 1.56 -1.23
C GLY A 429 14.01 3.07 -1.15
N ALA A 430 15.17 3.50 -0.63
CA ALA A 430 15.54 4.89 -0.50
C ALA A 430 15.79 5.57 -1.87
N GLN A 431 15.41 6.84 -1.98
CA GLN A 431 15.79 7.66 -3.14
C GLN A 431 17.20 8.21 -2.94
N THR A 432 18.07 8.05 -3.94
CA THR A 432 19.45 8.56 -3.89
C THR A 432 19.71 9.48 -5.08
N LEU A 433 20.29 10.65 -4.83
CA LEU A 433 20.57 11.68 -5.83
C LEU A 433 21.89 12.40 -5.52
N VAL A 434 22.41 13.18 -6.47
CA VAL A 434 23.53 14.09 -6.26
C VAL A 434 23.04 15.54 -6.29
N HIS A 435 23.44 16.33 -5.29
CA HIS A 435 23.08 17.73 -5.12
C HIS A 435 24.28 18.46 -4.49
N GLU A 436 24.72 19.57 -5.11
CA GLU A 436 25.87 20.38 -4.65
C GLU A 436 27.10 19.56 -4.22
N ASP A 437 27.59 18.67 -5.09
CA ASP A 437 28.72 17.74 -4.85
C ASP A 437 28.58 16.84 -3.61
N ASN A 438 27.36 16.65 -3.12
CA ASN A 438 27.00 15.69 -2.09
C ASN A 438 26.08 14.59 -2.65
N ILE A 439 26.28 13.36 -2.20
CA ILE A 439 25.30 12.27 -2.29
C ILE A 439 24.22 12.56 -1.24
N VAL A 440 22.96 12.61 -1.63
CA VAL A 440 21.83 12.74 -0.71
C VAL A 440 20.94 11.50 -0.81
N VAL A 441 20.55 10.96 0.34
CA VAL A 441 19.70 9.76 0.47
C VAL A 441 18.45 10.11 1.26
N VAL A 442 17.28 9.83 0.72
CA VAL A 442 15.97 10.18 1.28
C VAL A 442 15.17 8.91 1.54
N GLY A 443 14.78 8.71 2.80
CA GLY A 443 13.86 7.64 3.21
C GLY A 443 14.41 6.22 3.09
N GLY A 444 13.50 5.30 2.73
CA GLY A 444 13.76 3.86 2.69
C GLY A 444 13.79 3.22 4.08
N ILE A 445 14.24 1.96 4.14
CA ILE A 445 14.39 1.17 5.36
C ILE A 445 15.84 0.71 5.57
N VAL A 446 16.17 0.36 6.82
CA VAL A 446 17.47 -0.18 7.24
C VAL A 446 17.29 -1.57 7.87
N LYS A 447 18.40 -2.25 8.16
CA LYS A 447 18.41 -3.55 8.84
C LYS A 447 18.00 -3.39 10.32
N ASP A 448 17.27 -4.37 10.85
CA ASP A 448 16.89 -4.59 12.27
C ASP A 448 16.07 -3.49 13.00
N ILE A 449 16.13 -2.22 12.59
CA ILE A 449 15.49 -1.09 13.31
C ILE A 449 14.62 -0.21 12.41
N LEU A 450 13.74 0.58 13.03
CA LEU A 450 13.07 1.71 12.36
C LEU A 450 14.11 2.78 12.01
N LEU A 451 14.01 3.39 10.83
CA LEU A 451 14.88 4.49 10.42
C LEU A 451 14.61 5.73 11.31
N PRO A 452 15.58 6.21 12.11
CA PRO A 452 15.33 7.33 13.02
C PRO A 452 15.12 8.66 12.30
N LEU A 453 14.36 9.60 12.86
CA LEU A 453 14.07 10.93 12.28
C LEU A 453 15.34 11.66 11.83
N ALA A 454 16.39 11.66 12.66
CA ALA A 454 17.67 12.31 12.34
C ALA A 454 18.38 11.69 11.12
N ASN A 455 18.00 10.49 10.72
CA ASN A 455 18.61 9.74 9.61
C ASN A 455 17.64 9.56 8.42
N GLU A 456 16.40 10.04 8.51
CA GLU A 456 15.44 10.04 7.40
C GLU A 456 16.04 10.66 6.13
N ILE A 457 16.80 11.75 6.27
CA ILE A 457 17.58 12.37 5.18
C ILE A 457 19.10 12.34 5.49
N CYS A 458 19.78 11.51 4.72
CA CYS A 458 21.22 11.30 4.57
C CYS A 458 21.97 12.34 3.70
N SER A 459 23.15 12.87 4.08
CA SER A 459 24.12 13.43 3.12
C SER A 459 25.52 12.82 3.25
N SER A 460 26.32 12.84 2.18
CA SER A 460 27.74 12.45 2.18
C SER A 460 28.51 13.16 1.06
N LYS A 461 29.63 13.81 1.39
CA LYS A 461 30.44 14.58 0.42
C LYS A 461 31.11 13.71 -0.64
N ILE A 462 31.29 14.24 -1.85
CA ILE A 462 32.07 13.64 -2.93
C ILE A 462 33.46 14.31 -3.02
N GLU A 463 34.23 14.30 -1.93
CA GLU A 463 35.60 14.84 -1.93
C GLU A 463 36.58 13.94 -2.72
N SER A 464 37.63 14.54 -3.27
CA SER A 464 38.37 13.99 -4.41
C SER A 464 39.25 12.77 -4.05
N MET A 465 38.80 11.58 -4.45
CA MET A 465 39.38 10.27 -4.10
C MET A 465 40.72 9.95 -4.79
N SER A 466 41.74 10.78 -4.55
CA SER A 466 43.12 10.63 -5.05
C SER A 466 43.99 9.68 -4.21
N THR A 467 43.59 9.41 -2.96
CA THR A 467 44.28 8.57 -1.98
C THR A 467 43.53 7.27 -1.67
N THR A 468 44.25 6.22 -1.29
CA THR A 468 43.79 4.82 -1.30
C THR A 468 42.97 4.38 -0.06
N GLN A 469 42.71 5.26 0.90
CA GLN A 469 42.04 4.94 2.18
C GLN A 469 41.12 6.09 2.65
N HIS A 470 39.92 6.23 2.08
CA HIS A 470 38.89 7.15 2.62
C HIS A 470 37.50 6.51 2.66
N VAL A 471 36.79 6.78 3.76
CA VAL A 471 35.51 6.18 4.15
C VAL A 471 34.36 7.03 3.62
N VAL A 472 33.24 6.40 3.28
CA VAL A 472 31.99 7.10 2.93
C VAL A 472 31.25 7.43 4.22
N CYS A 473 31.59 8.57 4.83
CA CYS A 473 30.94 9.05 6.05
C CYS A 473 29.62 9.73 5.72
N CYS A 474 28.53 9.28 6.33
CA CYS A 474 27.20 9.88 6.18
C CYS A 474 26.90 10.85 7.34
N THR A 475 26.34 12.01 7.04
CA THR A 475 25.90 13.00 8.03
C THR A 475 24.38 13.17 7.99
N SER A 476 23.74 13.18 9.15
CA SER A 476 22.32 13.55 9.32
C SER A 476 22.06 14.95 8.77
N VAL A 477 21.04 15.11 7.92
CA VAL A 477 20.56 16.43 7.51
C VAL A 477 19.44 16.87 8.46
N SER A 478 19.65 17.96 9.18
CA SER A 478 18.64 18.51 10.10
C SER A 478 17.53 19.20 9.30
N THR A 479 16.39 18.52 9.16
CA THR A 479 15.23 19.00 8.38
C THR A 479 13.99 19.11 9.27
N ASN A 480 13.51 20.34 9.48
CA ASN A 480 12.20 20.59 10.09
C ASN A 480 11.10 20.32 9.04
N LEU A 481 10.70 19.06 8.87
CA LEU A 481 9.61 18.67 7.97
C LEU A 481 8.32 18.55 8.78
N GLU A 482 7.43 19.54 8.64
CA GLU A 482 6.13 19.56 9.31
C GLU A 482 4.97 19.64 8.30
N PRO A 483 4.03 18.67 8.30
CA PRO A 483 4.04 17.43 9.09
C PRO A 483 5.15 16.46 8.65
N ARG A 484 5.66 15.63 9.57
CA ARG A 484 6.65 14.57 9.27
C ARG A 484 6.11 13.64 8.17
N PRO A 485 6.77 13.54 7.00
CA PRO A 485 6.28 12.73 5.89
C PRO A 485 6.67 11.25 6.05
N LEU A 486 5.87 10.34 5.48
CA LEU A 486 6.26 8.93 5.37
C LEU A 486 7.14 8.73 4.12
N LEU A 487 8.46 8.68 4.30
CA LEU A 487 9.43 8.60 3.20
C LEU A 487 9.58 7.20 2.58
N ILE A 488 8.47 6.50 2.37
CA ILE A 488 8.40 5.18 1.72
C ILE A 488 7.73 5.30 0.35
N GLY A 489 8.37 4.76 -0.69
CA GLY A 489 7.89 4.85 -2.07
C GLY A 489 7.83 6.29 -2.61
N THR A 490 8.57 7.22 -2.02
CA THR A 490 8.72 8.60 -2.48
C THR A 490 9.60 8.69 -3.73
N SER A 491 9.57 9.85 -4.38
CA SER A 491 10.45 10.24 -5.48
C SER A 491 11.19 11.52 -5.09
N ALA A 492 12.51 11.57 -5.26
CA ALA A 492 13.31 12.75 -4.88
C ALA A 492 14.25 13.18 -6.02
N VAL A 493 14.45 14.49 -6.20
CA VAL A 493 15.24 15.04 -7.31
C VAL A 493 15.85 16.41 -6.99
N SER A 494 17.07 16.65 -7.48
CA SER A 494 17.76 17.95 -7.41
C SER A 494 17.18 18.92 -8.44
N SER A 495 16.86 20.15 -8.02
CA SER A 495 16.15 21.16 -8.81
C SER A 495 16.69 22.56 -8.52
N GLY A 496 17.88 22.86 -9.03
CA GLY A 496 18.59 24.11 -8.73
C GLY A 496 19.17 24.08 -7.31
N ASP A 497 18.88 25.11 -6.53
CA ASP A 497 19.28 25.29 -5.12
C ASP A 497 18.48 24.41 -4.12
N LYS A 498 17.62 23.51 -4.62
CA LYS A 498 16.63 22.78 -3.83
C LYS A 498 16.57 21.30 -4.18
N ILE A 499 16.15 20.49 -3.21
CA ILE A 499 15.74 19.10 -3.41
C ILE A 499 14.22 19.03 -3.30
N LEU A 500 13.56 18.50 -4.34
CA LEU A 500 12.11 18.28 -4.35
C LEU A 500 11.82 16.83 -4.00
N ILE A 501 10.99 16.61 -2.97
CA ILE A 501 10.52 15.29 -2.52
C ILE A 501 9.01 15.20 -2.82
N MET A 502 8.56 14.09 -3.40
CA MET A 502 7.21 13.92 -3.93
C MET A 502 6.65 12.53 -3.57
N GLY A 503 5.35 12.46 -3.27
CA GLY A 503 4.63 11.19 -3.07
C GLY A 503 4.82 10.53 -1.70
N GLY A 504 4.61 9.21 -1.64
CA GLY A 504 4.75 8.34 -0.46
C GLY A 504 3.49 8.21 0.42
N SER A 505 3.13 6.99 0.85
CA SER A 505 1.97 6.70 1.75
C SER A 505 1.81 5.18 2.06
N ALA A 506 0.70 4.79 2.72
CA ALA A 506 0.20 3.41 2.92
C ALA A 506 -1.25 3.21 2.34
N VAL A 507 -2.01 2.15 2.69
CA VAL A 507 -3.10 1.58 1.82
C VAL A 507 -4.51 1.45 2.49
N ILE A 508 -5.63 1.36 1.71
CA ILE A 508 -7.07 1.65 2.06
C ILE A 508 -8.14 0.71 1.35
N VAL A 509 -9.35 0.30 1.86
CA VAL A 509 -9.81 -1.06 2.41
C VAL A 509 -11.03 -1.07 3.43
N HIS A 510 -12.30 -1.30 3.09
CA HIS A 510 -13.49 -1.07 3.97
C HIS A 510 -13.52 -1.65 5.43
N GLU A 511 -13.83 -0.78 6.42
CA GLU A 511 -13.99 -1.06 7.86
C GLU A 511 -15.21 -0.32 8.45
N ALA A 512 -16.06 -0.97 9.26
CA ALA A 512 -17.21 -0.36 9.94
C ALA A 512 -17.20 -0.57 11.46
N SER A 513 -17.60 0.45 12.24
CA SER A 513 -17.67 0.36 13.71
C SER A 513 -18.99 -0.20 14.26
N THR A 514 -20.00 -0.38 13.40
CA THR A 514 -21.33 -0.88 13.76
C THR A 514 -21.80 -1.94 12.77
N GLU A 515 -22.84 -2.69 13.14
CA GLU A 515 -23.38 -3.78 12.32
C GLU A 515 -24.23 -3.26 11.15
N HIS A 516 -24.53 -1.96 11.09
CA HIS A 516 -25.39 -1.36 10.08
C HIS A 516 -24.59 -0.35 9.26
N MET A 517 -24.05 -0.77 8.12
CA MET A 517 -23.42 0.15 7.18
C MET A 517 -24.49 0.98 6.48
N ASN A 518 -24.28 2.30 6.37
CA ASN A 518 -25.21 3.24 5.76
C ASN A 518 -24.46 4.11 4.73
N PHE A 519 -24.84 3.99 3.45
CA PHE A 519 -24.16 4.68 2.35
C PHE A 519 -24.39 6.20 2.34
N SER A 520 -25.54 6.65 2.85
CA SER A 520 -25.93 8.07 2.86
C SER A 520 -25.20 8.85 3.95
N SER A 521 -25.03 8.27 5.14
CA SER A 521 -24.25 8.88 6.23
C SER A 521 -22.76 8.52 6.23
N LYS A 522 -22.36 7.50 5.45
CA LYS A 522 -20.98 6.99 5.35
C LYS A 522 -20.34 6.66 6.71
N ASN A 523 -21.07 5.92 7.53
CA ASN A 523 -20.59 5.45 8.85
C ASN A 523 -19.56 4.29 8.79
N PHE A 524 -18.84 4.18 7.67
CA PHE A 524 -17.79 3.20 7.42
C PHE A 524 -16.62 3.87 6.69
N THR A 525 -15.41 3.41 6.95
CA THR A 525 -14.14 3.94 6.44
C THR A 525 -13.44 2.96 5.51
N TYR A 526 -12.32 3.35 4.91
CA TYR A 526 -11.50 2.54 4.01
C TYR A 526 -10.04 2.52 4.56
N VAL A 527 -9.42 1.34 4.71
CA VAL A 527 -8.28 0.87 5.56
C VAL A 527 -7.73 -0.52 5.07
N THR A 528 -6.66 -0.63 4.26
CA THR A 528 -6.29 -1.93 3.61
C THR A 528 -5.75 -2.99 4.56
N LYS A 529 -6.07 -4.25 4.21
CA LYS A 529 -5.58 -5.51 4.77
C LYS A 529 -5.16 -6.41 3.60
N LYS A 530 -4.24 -7.36 3.79
CA LYS A 530 -4.05 -8.42 2.78
C LYS A 530 -5.30 -9.31 2.74
N PHE A 531 -5.46 -10.08 1.67
CA PHE A 531 -6.63 -10.96 1.52
C PHE A 531 -6.69 -12.05 2.60
N GLY A 532 -5.51 -12.55 3.05
CA GLY A 532 -5.39 -13.44 4.20
C GLY A 532 -5.87 -12.77 5.50
N ASP A 533 -5.23 -11.69 5.93
CA ASP A 533 -5.58 -10.96 7.16
C ASP A 533 -7.07 -10.58 7.21
N PHE A 534 -7.63 -10.15 6.07
CA PHE A 534 -9.06 -9.84 5.93
C PHE A 534 -9.96 -11.07 6.18
N LEU A 535 -9.62 -12.24 5.63
CA LEU A 535 -10.36 -13.49 5.89
C LEU A 535 -10.27 -13.89 7.36
N ASP A 536 -9.05 -13.86 7.91
CA ASP A 536 -8.75 -14.17 9.29
C ASP A 536 -9.54 -13.30 10.28
N GLU A 537 -9.60 -11.99 10.01
CA GLU A 537 -10.39 -11.04 10.81
C GLU A 537 -11.89 -11.26 10.65
N VAL A 538 -12.39 -11.54 9.44
CA VAL A 538 -13.80 -11.88 9.20
C VAL A 538 -14.20 -13.18 9.94
N GLU A 539 -13.33 -14.19 9.98
CA GLU A 539 -13.55 -15.41 10.77
C GLU A 539 -13.51 -15.17 12.28
N LYS A 540 -12.66 -14.24 12.74
CA LYS A 540 -12.62 -13.76 14.14
C LYS A 540 -13.81 -12.83 14.50
N GLY A 541 -14.69 -12.51 13.53
CA GLY A 541 -15.92 -11.73 13.73
C GLY A 541 -15.77 -10.22 13.54
N SER A 542 -14.67 -9.74 12.94
CA SER A 542 -14.48 -8.33 12.64
C SER A 542 -15.52 -7.80 11.64
N LYS A 543 -15.97 -6.55 11.85
CA LYS A 543 -17.05 -5.90 11.10
C LYS A 543 -16.56 -5.33 9.76
N LEU A 544 -16.09 -6.25 8.91
CA LEU A 544 -15.47 -5.98 7.61
C LEU A 544 -16.36 -6.48 6.45
N TYR A 545 -16.22 -5.83 5.30
CA TYR A 545 -16.95 -6.16 4.08
C TYR A 545 -16.08 -5.99 2.82
N LEU A 546 -16.08 -7.00 1.96
CA LEU A 546 -15.47 -7.01 0.64
C LEU A 546 -16.55 -7.20 -0.43
N ARG A 547 -16.58 -6.27 -1.39
CA ARG A 547 -17.04 -6.50 -2.76
C ARG A 547 -15.80 -6.42 -3.65
N SER A 548 -15.49 -7.46 -4.42
CA SER A 548 -14.36 -7.39 -5.35
C SER A 548 -14.61 -6.41 -6.50
N LEU A 549 -13.53 -5.89 -7.05
CA LEU A 549 -13.46 -5.00 -8.21
C LEU A 549 -12.46 -5.58 -9.21
N SER A 550 -12.54 -5.19 -10.49
CA SER A 550 -11.59 -5.66 -11.50
C SER A 550 -10.14 -5.39 -11.10
N ALA A 551 -9.33 -6.46 -11.02
CA ALA A 551 -7.91 -6.42 -10.72
C ALA A 551 -7.10 -5.73 -11.83
N GLU A 552 -7.60 -5.76 -13.07
CA GLU A 552 -7.04 -5.02 -14.20
C GLU A 552 -7.38 -3.53 -14.13
N LYS A 553 -8.68 -3.18 -14.02
CA LYS A 553 -9.12 -1.77 -14.11
C LYS A 553 -10.45 -1.48 -13.40
N ALA A 554 -10.47 -1.56 -12.08
CA ALA A 554 -11.61 -1.33 -11.18
C ALA A 554 -12.53 -0.11 -11.44
N SER A 555 -12.10 0.92 -12.17
CA SER A 555 -12.90 2.09 -12.53
C SER A 555 -13.52 2.05 -13.95
N GLU A 556 -13.22 1.01 -14.74
CA GLU A 556 -13.61 0.91 -16.15
C GLU A 556 -14.06 -0.48 -16.60
N LEU A 557 -13.60 -1.53 -15.92
CA LEU A 557 -13.93 -2.92 -16.19
C LEU A 557 -14.76 -3.50 -15.03
N PRO A 558 -15.84 -4.25 -15.31
CA PRO A 558 -16.57 -4.99 -14.30
C PRO A 558 -15.67 -6.02 -13.60
N ALA A 559 -15.96 -6.31 -12.33
CA ALA A 559 -15.34 -7.42 -11.61
C ALA A 559 -15.67 -8.76 -12.32
N ASP A 560 -14.69 -9.66 -12.39
CA ASP A 560 -14.80 -10.97 -13.04
C ASP A 560 -13.99 -11.98 -12.22
N ILE A 561 -14.65 -12.87 -11.48
CA ILE A 561 -13.99 -13.83 -10.58
C ILE A 561 -12.93 -14.70 -11.27
N VAL A 562 -13.08 -14.98 -12.57
CA VAL A 562 -12.11 -15.80 -13.33
C VAL A 562 -10.82 -15.02 -13.63
N LYS A 563 -10.92 -13.70 -13.83
CA LYS A 563 -9.76 -12.82 -14.08
C LYS A 563 -9.14 -12.27 -12.79
N ASP A 564 -10.00 -11.94 -11.82
CA ASP A 564 -9.61 -11.26 -10.59
C ASP A 564 -9.06 -12.24 -9.54
N TYR A 565 -9.54 -13.50 -9.54
CA TYR A 565 -9.14 -14.56 -8.60
C TYR A 565 -8.86 -15.89 -9.31
N PRO A 566 -7.90 -15.95 -10.25
CA PRO A 566 -7.63 -17.14 -11.06
C PRO A 566 -7.32 -18.39 -10.23
N SER A 567 -6.72 -18.23 -9.04
CA SER A 567 -6.36 -19.32 -8.12
C SER A 567 -7.54 -20.09 -7.52
N ILE A 568 -8.73 -19.47 -7.42
CA ILE A 568 -9.98 -20.11 -6.94
C ILE A 568 -11.07 -20.14 -8.03
N SER A 569 -10.73 -19.74 -9.25
CA SER A 569 -11.66 -19.65 -10.38
C SER A 569 -12.23 -21.00 -10.82
N ALA A 570 -11.49 -22.09 -10.61
CA ALA A 570 -11.93 -23.45 -10.92
C ALA A 570 -12.98 -23.98 -9.93
N ASP A 571 -12.96 -23.49 -8.69
CA ASP A 571 -13.78 -23.98 -7.57
C ASP A 571 -15.22 -23.41 -7.60
N PHE A 572 -15.46 -22.36 -8.38
CA PHE A 572 -16.77 -21.74 -8.56
C PHE A 572 -17.28 -21.90 -9.99
N GLN A 573 -18.35 -22.68 -10.16
CA GLN A 573 -19.01 -22.90 -11.45
C GLN A 573 -20.53 -22.79 -11.28
N LEU A 574 -21.20 -22.07 -12.20
CA LEU A 574 -22.66 -22.06 -12.26
C LEU A 574 -23.20 -23.36 -12.87
N PRO A 575 -24.32 -23.92 -12.37
CA PRO A 575 -25.01 -25.04 -13.01
C PRO A 575 -25.38 -24.76 -14.47
N LEU A 576 -25.45 -25.80 -15.30
CA LEU A 576 -25.73 -25.70 -16.74
C LEU A 576 -27.12 -25.13 -17.03
N GLU A 577 -28.06 -25.31 -16.10
CA GLU A 577 -29.39 -24.74 -16.06
C GLU A 577 -29.36 -23.19 -16.06
N LEU A 578 -28.27 -22.60 -15.58
CA LEU A 578 -28.01 -21.16 -15.55
C LEU A 578 -27.05 -20.70 -16.67
N ALA A 579 -26.82 -21.50 -17.72
CA ALA A 579 -25.97 -21.10 -18.84
C ALA A 579 -26.43 -19.79 -19.53
N SER A 580 -27.71 -19.43 -19.43
CA SER A 580 -28.27 -18.14 -19.87
C SER A 580 -27.74 -16.94 -19.07
N VAL A 581 -27.43 -17.12 -17.77
CA VAL A 581 -26.75 -16.13 -16.93
C VAL A 581 -25.32 -15.94 -17.43
N THR A 582 -24.58 -17.04 -17.58
CA THR A 582 -23.18 -17.02 -18.05
C THR A 582 -23.03 -16.39 -19.43
N HIS A 583 -23.94 -16.69 -20.37
CA HIS A 583 -23.90 -16.14 -21.72
C HIS A 583 -24.19 -14.63 -21.78
N ASN A 584 -24.98 -14.10 -20.85
CA ASN A 584 -25.34 -12.67 -20.78
C ASN A 584 -24.59 -11.93 -19.65
N ALA A 585 -23.55 -12.55 -19.09
CA ALA A 585 -22.85 -12.06 -17.91
C ALA A 585 -22.23 -10.67 -18.14
N HIS A 586 -22.33 -9.83 -17.11
CA HIS A 586 -21.74 -8.49 -17.06
C HIS A 586 -20.62 -8.41 -16.02
N SER A 587 -20.83 -8.93 -14.81
CA SER A 587 -19.83 -8.94 -13.74
C SER A 587 -20.07 -10.11 -12.78
N SER A 588 -19.00 -10.62 -12.17
CA SER A 588 -19.06 -11.69 -11.17
C SER A 588 -18.28 -11.35 -9.88
N PRO A 589 -18.69 -10.31 -9.12
CA PRO A 589 -17.97 -9.89 -7.92
C PRO A 589 -18.10 -10.89 -6.77
N LEU A 590 -16.96 -11.24 -6.19
CA LEU A 590 -16.84 -11.96 -4.92
C LEU A 590 -17.33 -11.03 -3.79
N ARG A 591 -18.14 -11.60 -2.88
CA ARG A 591 -18.70 -10.93 -1.69
C ARG A 591 -18.25 -11.70 -0.44
N ILE A 592 -17.55 -11.02 0.47
CA ILE A 592 -17.18 -11.60 1.77
C ILE A 592 -17.54 -10.60 2.87
N SER A 593 -18.14 -11.08 3.96
CA SER A 593 -18.62 -10.25 5.05
C SER A 593 -18.46 -10.94 6.41
N GLY A 594 -17.98 -10.20 7.40
CA GLY A 594 -18.20 -10.51 8.82
C GLY A 594 -19.64 -10.17 9.25
N PRO A 595 -19.90 -9.94 10.55
CA PRO A 595 -21.22 -9.57 11.06
C PRO A 595 -21.56 -8.09 10.74
N VAL A 596 -21.82 -7.82 9.46
CA VAL A 596 -22.22 -6.50 8.94
C VAL A 596 -23.37 -6.61 7.95
N ASN A 597 -24.38 -5.77 8.14
CA ASN A 597 -25.57 -5.66 7.33
C ASN A 597 -25.31 -4.69 6.17
N MET A 598 -25.67 -5.12 4.95
CA MET A 598 -25.68 -4.25 3.78
C MET A 598 -26.92 -3.33 3.83
N TRP A 599 -26.74 -2.05 3.52
CA TRP A 599 -27.87 -1.12 3.34
C TRP A 599 -28.85 -1.60 2.27
N LEU A 600 -30.10 -1.14 2.34
CA LEU A 600 -31.12 -1.43 1.31
C LEU A 600 -30.70 -0.78 -0.02
N HIS A 601 -30.61 -1.58 -1.09
CA HIS A 601 -30.25 -1.13 -2.43
C HIS A 601 -31.05 -1.88 -3.51
N TYR A 602 -30.97 -1.41 -4.75
CA TYR A 602 -31.38 -2.19 -5.92
C TYR A 602 -30.28 -2.12 -6.99
N ASP A 603 -30.26 -3.11 -7.87
CA ASP A 603 -29.39 -3.12 -9.05
C ASP A 603 -30.25 -3.03 -10.32
N VAL A 604 -29.71 -2.40 -11.37
CA VAL A 604 -30.42 -2.21 -12.65
C VAL A 604 -30.29 -3.44 -13.54
N MET A 605 -29.21 -4.21 -13.40
CA MET A 605 -29.09 -5.55 -13.99
C MET A 605 -29.66 -6.62 -13.05
N ALA A 606 -30.27 -7.65 -13.63
CA ALA A 606 -30.59 -8.85 -12.87
C ALA A 606 -29.31 -9.58 -12.46
N ASN A 607 -29.35 -10.33 -11.37
CA ASN A 607 -28.22 -11.15 -10.93
C ASN A 607 -28.66 -12.46 -10.25
N VAL A 608 -27.71 -13.38 -10.09
CA VAL A 608 -27.85 -14.50 -9.15
C VAL A 608 -26.84 -14.32 -8.01
N LEU A 609 -27.27 -14.55 -6.78
CA LEU A 609 -26.43 -14.57 -5.58
C LEU A 609 -26.21 -16.03 -5.17
N CYS A 610 -25.00 -16.52 -5.37
CA CYS A 610 -24.59 -17.90 -5.05
C CYS A 610 -23.91 -17.89 -3.68
N GLN A 611 -24.51 -18.53 -2.68
CA GLN A 611 -24.02 -18.55 -1.30
C GLN A 611 -23.04 -19.72 -1.12
N VAL A 612 -21.76 -19.44 -0.86
CA VAL A 612 -20.68 -20.45 -0.94
C VAL A 612 -20.25 -20.97 0.44
N ARG A 613 -20.09 -20.07 1.43
CA ARG A 613 -19.72 -20.44 2.82
C ARG A 613 -20.47 -19.59 3.82
N GLY A 614 -20.91 -20.21 4.92
CA GLY A 614 -21.80 -19.56 5.88
C GLY A 614 -23.21 -19.31 5.34
N SER A 615 -24.07 -18.72 6.15
CA SER A 615 -25.46 -18.41 5.83
C SER A 615 -25.77 -16.92 5.89
N LYS A 616 -26.82 -16.50 5.17
CA LYS A 616 -27.17 -15.09 4.98
C LYS A 616 -28.69 -14.91 4.88
N ARG A 617 -29.26 -14.13 5.79
CA ARG A 617 -30.65 -13.63 5.72
C ARG A 617 -30.72 -12.49 4.71
N LEU A 618 -31.70 -12.51 3.81
CA LEU A 618 -32.05 -11.40 2.93
C LEU A 618 -33.50 -11.01 3.12
N LEU A 619 -33.76 -9.70 3.02
CA LEU A 619 -35.08 -9.13 2.80
C LEU A 619 -35.09 -8.53 1.40
N LEU A 620 -36.15 -8.83 0.65
CA LEU A 620 -36.38 -8.36 -0.70
C LEU A 620 -37.75 -7.66 -0.78
N PHE A 621 -37.88 -6.64 -1.62
CA PHE A 621 -39.16 -5.97 -1.88
C PHE A 621 -39.33 -5.75 -3.40
N PRO A 622 -40.56 -5.87 -3.93
CA PRO A 622 -40.82 -5.64 -5.35
C PRO A 622 -40.59 -4.16 -5.75
N PRO A 623 -40.26 -3.88 -7.02
CA PRO A 623 -39.97 -2.51 -7.48
C PRO A 623 -41.11 -1.49 -7.24
N SER A 624 -42.36 -1.95 -7.07
CA SER A 624 -43.52 -1.14 -6.69
C SER A 624 -43.36 -0.37 -5.38
N ASP A 625 -42.48 -0.84 -4.50
CA ASP A 625 -42.37 -0.39 -3.12
C ASP A 625 -41.31 0.70 -2.94
N VAL A 626 -40.54 1.02 -4.00
CA VAL A 626 -39.45 2.02 -3.98
C VAL A 626 -39.87 3.37 -3.38
N LYS A 627 -41.14 3.75 -3.57
CA LYS A 627 -41.78 4.96 -3.04
C LYS A 627 -41.86 5.05 -1.51
N TYR A 628 -41.75 3.93 -0.80
CA TYR A 628 -41.76 3.88 0.67
C TYR A 628 -40.35 4.05 1.28
N PHE A 629 -39.30 3.92 0.46
CA PHE A 629 -37.92 3.73 0.93
C PHE A 629 -36.97 4.94 0.72
N ASP A 630 -37.50 6.13 0.44
CA ASP A 630 -36.73 7.39 0.40
C ASP A 630 -35.46 7.38 -0.48
N PHE A 631 -35.49 6.69 -1.62
CA PHE A 631 -34.40 6.72 -2.59
C PHE A 631 -34.25 8.12 -3.20
N ALA A 632 -33.07 8.73 -3.02
CA ALA A 632 -32.76 10.02 -3.61
C ALA A 632 -32.71 9.94 -5.16
N PRO A 633 -33.03 11.00 -5.92
CA PRO A 633 -33.08 10.94 -7.38
C PRO A 633 -31.76 10.51 -8.03
N GLY A 634 -31.74 9.30 -8.63
CA GLY A 634 -30.54 8.68 -9.18
C GLY A 634 -29.60 8.03 -8.17
N ALA A 635 -30.06 7.75 -6.96
CA ALA A 635 -29.37 6.88 -6.01
C ALA A 635 -29.99 5.48 -6.07
N SER A 636 -29.14 4.46 -6.12
CA SER A 636 -29.53 3.05 -6.06
C SER A 636 -29.46 2.48 -4.63
N SER A 637 -29.47 3.33 -3.60
CA SER A 637 -29.37 2.94 -2.19
C SER A 637 -30.21 3.85 -1.28
N SER A 638 -30.79 3.27 -0.23
CA SER A 638 -31.62 3.93 0.78
C SER A 638 -30.91 4.00 2.12
N SER A 639 -31.26 5.00 2.93
CA SER A 639 -30.82 5.15 4.32
C SER A 639 -31.68 4.40 5.35
N ILE A 640 -32.79 3.78 4.95
CA ILE A 640 -33.71 3.09 5.87
C ILE A 640 -33.17 1.70 6.26
N ASN A 641 -32.98 1.49 7.56
CA ASN A 641 -32.58 0.19 8.12
C ASN A 641 -33.81 -0.71 8.34
N VAL A 642 -34.23 -1.42 7.29
CA VAL A 642 -35.44 -2.27 7.32
C VAL A 642 -35.37 -3.43 8.32
N PHE A 643 -34.17 -3.88 8.71
CA PHE A 643 -34.03 -4.94 9.72
C PHE A 643 -34.53 -4.54 11.12
N GLU A 644 -34.47 -3.25 11.45
CA GLU A 644 -35.02 -2.68 12.69
C GLU A 644 -36.40 -2.06 12.49
N ASN A 645 -36.60 -1.37 11.36
CA ASN A 645 -37.72 -0.45 11.15
C ASN A 645 -38.87 -1.04 10.31
N LEU A 646 -38.88 -2.35 10.03
CA LEU A 646 -39.98 -3.02 9.30
C LEU A 646 -41.36 -2.82 9.93
N SER A 647 -41.42 -2.53 11.23
CA SER A 647 -42.65 -2.23 11.99
C SER A 647 -43.09 -0.76 11.93
N ASP A 648 -42.36 0.11 11.22
CA ASP A 648 -42.75 1.52 11.02
C ASP A 648 -44.06 1.60 10.20
N PRO A 649 -45.08 2.35 10.66
CA PRO A 649 -46.30 2.60 9.88
C PRO A 649 -46.06 3.03 8.43
N LYS A 650 -44.96 3.75 8.13
CA LYS A 650 -44.56 4.13 6.77
C LYS A 650 -44.26 2.92 5.87
N LEU A 651 -43.73 1.83 6.44
CA LEU A 651 -43.39 0.60 5.72
C LEU A 651 -44.50 -0.46 5.75
N SER A 652 -45.60 -0.22 6.48
CA SER A 652 -46.74 -1.14 6.60
C SER A 652 -47.46 -1.47 5.27
N HIS A 653 -47.17 -0.73 4.21
CA HIS A 653 -47.68 -0.94 2.84
C HIS A 653 -46.63 -1.57 1.90
N THR A 654 -45.52 -2.08 2.43
CA THR A 654 -44.50 -2.83 1.67
C THR A 654 -44.77 -4.33 1.69
N HIS A 655 -44.16 -5.04 0.74
CA HIS A 655 -44.36 -6.46 0.48
C HIS A 655 -43.03 -7.22 0.68
N PRO A 656 -42.54 -7.37 1.93
CA PRO A 656 -41.29 -8.06 2.21
C PRO A 656 -41.36 -9.55 1.86
N HIS A 657 -40.39 -10.01 1.09
CA HIS A 657 -40.04 -11.41 0.92
C HIS A 657 -38.75 -11.69 1.72
N GLU A 658 -38.77 -12.72 2.57
CA GLU A 658 -37.61 -13.13 3.37
C GLU A 658 -37.06 -14.48 2.93
N VAL A 659 -35.73 -14.62 2.91
CA VAL A 659 -35.04 -15.89 2.66
C VAL A 659 -33.74 -15.96 3.48
N ILE A 660 -33.35 -17.15 3.92
CA ILE A 660 -32.05 -17.41 4.55
C ILE A 660 -31.30 -18.42 3.68
N LEU A 661 -30.28 -17.93 2.96
CA LEU A 661 -29.45 -18.76 2.08
C LEU A 661 -28.42 -19.54 2.90
N GLN A 662 -28.26 -20.81 2.57
CA GLN A 662 -27.27 -21.75 3.08
C GLN A 662 -26.14 -21.95 2.05
N PRO A 663 -25.00 -22.57 2.45
CA PRO A 663 -23.98 -23.00 1.50
C PRO A 663 -24.54 -23.91 0.41
N GLY A 664 -24.39 -23.51 -0.85
CA GLY A 664 -24.95 -24.19 -2.04
C GLY A 664 -26.19 -23.52 -2.63
N ASP A 665 -26.88 -22.65 -1.90
CA ASP A 665 -28.08 -21.98 -2.42
C ASP A 665 -27.74 -20.90 -3.46
N ILE A 666 -28.59 -20.81 -4.50
CA ILE A 666 -28.53 -19.77 -5.52
C ILE A 666 -29.85 -18.99 -5.54
N LEU A 667 -29.81 -17.72 -5.16
CA LEU A 667 -30.95 -16.81 -5.19
C LEU A 667 -30.96 -15.99 -6.48
N PHE A 668 -32.03 -16.07 -7.26
CA PHE A 668 -32.25 -15.14 -8.37
C PHE A 668 -32.78 -13.80 -7.85
N LEU A 669 -32.08 -12.71 -8.18
CA LEU A 669 -32.45 -11.33 -7.91
C LEU A 669 -32.84 -10.66 -9.24
N PRO A 670 -34.14 -10.43 -9.52
CA PRO A 670 -34.55 -9.76 -10.74
C PRO A 670 -34.14 -8.28 -10.74
N SER A 671 -33.98 -7.72 -11.94
CA SER A 671 -33.69 -6.29 -12.14
C SER A 671 -34.65 -5.39 -11.35
N LEU A 672 -34.11 -4.33 -10.73
CA LEU A 672 -34.79 -3.34 -9.88
C LEU A 672 -35.39 -3.87 -8.57
N TRP A 673 -35.21 -5.15 -8.21
CA TRP A 673 -35.65 -5.62 -6.90
C TRP A 673 -34.79 -5.05 -5.77
N LEU A 674 -35.50 -4.45 -4.81
CA LEU A 674 -34.95 -3.85 -3.61
C LEU A 674 -34.51 -4.97 -2.68
N HIS A 675 -33.27 -4.93 -2.19
CA HIS A 675 -32.75 -5.99 -1.33
C HIS A 675 -31.71 -5.49 -0.32
N THR A 676 -31.61 -6.22 0.78
CA THR A 676 -30.62 -6.06 1.86
C THR A 676 -30.21 -7.44 2.36
N ALA A 677 -29.05 -7.53 3.02
CA ALA A 677 -28.47 -8.79 3.48
C ALA A 677 -27.82 -8.66 4.86
N SER A 678 -27.99 -9.70 5.68
CA SER A 678 -27.46 -9.85 7.03
C SER A 678 -26.84 -11.25 7.20
N PRO A 679 -25.52 -11.38 7.45
CA PRO A 679 -24.86 -12.67 7.68
C PRO A 679 -25.31 -13.33 8.99
N THR A 680 -25.80 -14.57 8.92
CA THR A 680 -26.38 -15.29 10.07
C THR A 680 -25.42 -16.26 10.75
N SER A 681 -24.21 -16.45 10.22
CA SER A 681 -23.19 -17.38 10.75
C SER A 681 -21.84 -16.72 11.05
N GLY A 682 -21.82 -15.42 11.37
CA GLY A 682 -20.60 -14.65 11.62
C GLY A 682 -19.84 -14.28 10.34
N ILE A 683 -19.34 -15.29 9.61
CA ILE A 683 -18.79 -15.17 8.26
C ILE A 683 -19.84 -15.52 7.20
N SER A 684 -19.81 -14.82 6.07
CA SER A 684 -20.49 -15.23 4.83
C SER A 684 -19.62 -14.94 3.60
N VAL A 685 -19.42 -15.96 2.75
CA VAL A 685 -18.81 -15.85 1.41
C VAL A 685 -19.88 -16.17 0.36
N ALA A 686 -19.97 -15.34 -0.68
CA ALA A 686 -20.87 -15.53 -1.81
C ALA A 686 -20.27 -14.94 -3.10
N VAL A 687 -20.79 -15.36 -4.24
CA VAL A 687 -20.48 -14.77 -5.55
C VAL A 687 -21.79 -14.29 -6.17
N ASN A 688 -21.88 -12.99 -6.50
CA ASN A 688 -22.94 -12.54 -7.40
C ASN A 688 -22.48 -12.79 -8.84
N VAL A 689 -23.41 -13.13 -9.74
CA VAL A 689 -23.21 -13.01 -11.19
C VAL A 689 -24.31 -12.13 -11.77
N PHE A 690 -23.95 -10.90 -12.14
CA PHE A 690 -24.82 -9.94 -12.81
C PHE A 690 -24.88 -10.24 -14.30
N PHE A 691 -26.07 -10.09 -14.91
CA PHE A 691 -26.27 -10.37 -16.32
C PHE A 691 -27.32 -9.45 -16.95
N ARG A 692 -27.20 -9.23 -18.26
CA ARG A 692 -28.13 -8.39 -19.02
C ARG A 692 -29.40 -9.17 -19.35
N ASN A 693 -30.50 -8.83 -18.68
CA ASN A 693 -31.82 -9.41 -18.90
C ASN A 693 -32.69 -8.61 -19.88
N LEU A 694 -32.33 -7.34 -20.17
CA LEU A 694 -33.02 -6.51 -21.17
C LEU A 694 -32.27 -6.52 -22.51
N ARG A 695 -33.01 -6.68 -23.62
CA ARG A 695 -32.42 -6.63 -24.98
C ARG A 695 -31.92 -5.24 -25.38
N ASN A 696 -32.58 -4.19 -24.88
CA ASN A 696 -32.32 -2.78 -25.17
C ASN A 696 -32.63 -1.93 -23.91
N GLY A 697 -32.14 -0.70 -23.84
CA GLY A 697 -32.56 0.30 -22.84
C GLY A 697 -31.55 0.60 -21.73
N TYR A 698 -30.49 -0.19 -21.55
CA TYR A 698 -29.35 0.18 -20.71
C TYR A 698 -28.68 1.46 -21.26
N ALA A 699 -28.20 2.33 -20.36
CA ALA A 699 -27.54 3.56 -20.77
C ALA A 699 -26.19 3.33 -21.47
N ALA A 700 -25.90 4.13 -22.49
CA ALA A 700 -24.67 4.05 -23.26
C ALA A 700 -23.47 4.63 -22.48
N GLY A 701 -22.30 4.00 -22.60
CA GLY A 701 -21.08 4.34 -21.88
C GLY A 701 -20.73 3.29 -20.82
N LYS A 702 -19.89 3.67 -19.85
CA LYS A 702 -19.45 2.77 -18.79
C LYS A 702 -20.55 2.56 -17.74
N ASP A 703 -20.75 1.29 -17.40
CA ASP A 703 -21.27 0.81 -16.12
C ASP A 703 -20.35 -0.37 -15.73
N VAL A 704 -19.86 -0.34 -14.50
CA VAL A 704 -18.91 -1.29 -13.91
C VAL A 704 -19.57 -2.09 -12.78
N TYR A 705 -20.69 -1.59 -12.26
CA TYR A 705 -21.30 -2.04 -11.01
C TYR A 705 -22.66 -2.70 -11.21
N GLY A 706 -23.30 -2.53 -12.39
CA GLY A 706 -24.62 -3.08 -12.70
C GLY A 706 -25.79 -2.21 -12.23
N ASN A 707 -25.52 -1.00 -11.76
CA ASN A 707 -26.46 -0.12 -11.08
C ASN A 707 -26.66 1.25 -11.76
N ARG A 708 -26.17 1.45 -12.99
CA ARG A 708 -26.44 2.68 -13.74
C ARG A 708 -27.86 2.69 -14.28
N ASP A 709 -28.56 3.80 -14.06
CA ASP A 709 -29.93 4.07 -14.54
C ASP A 709 -30.14 3.68 -16.02
N LEU A 710 -31.34 3.19 -16.35
CA LEU A 710 -31.72 2.94 -17.75
C LEU A 710 -31.77 4.25 -18.54
N GLN A 711 -31.42 4.18 -19.84
CA GLN A 711 -31.24 5.36 -20.71
C GLN A 711 -32.49 6.26 -20.75
N ALA A 712 -33.68 5.66 -20.69
CA ALA A 712 -34.95 6.37 -20.67
C ALA A 712 -35.12 7.23 -19.40
N TYR A 713 -34.65 6.75 -18.24
CA TYR A 713 -34.72 7.48 -16.97
C TYR A 713 -33.63 8.55 -16.87
N GLU A 714 -32.39 8.27 -17.32
CA GLU A 714 -31.34 9.30 -17.45
C GLU A 714 -31.81 10.48 -18.30
N LYS A 715 -32.42 10.20 -19.46
CA LYS A 715 -33.00 11.22 -20.33
C LYS A 715 -34.20 11.92 -19.66
N GLY A 716 -35.11 11.15 -19.07
CA GLY A 716 -36.29 11.68 -18.37
C GLY A 716 -35.93 12.70 -17.29
N ARG A 717 -34.88 12.45 -16.51
CA ARG A 717 -34.37 13.41 -15.51
C ARG A 717 -33.85 14.71 -16.14
N GLN A 718 -33.16 14.63 -17.29
CA GLN A 718 -32.71 15.82 -18.01
C GLN A 718 -33.90 16.62 -18.59
N ASP A 719 -34.93 15.93 -19.07
CA ASP A 719 -36.13 16.58 -19.61
C ASP A 719 -36.99 17.20 -18.50
N ILE A 720 -37.14 16.54 -17.34
CA ILE A 720 -37.75 17.13 -16.13
C ILE A 720 -37.01 18.41 -15.70
N ALA A 721 -35.68 18.42 -15.71
CA ALA A 721 -34.91 19.62 -15.37
C ALA A 721 -35.18 20.79 -16.34
N LYS A 722 -35.37 20.53 -17.63
CA LYS A 722 -35.77 21.56 -18.63
C LYS A 722 -37.20 22.06 -18.36
N VAL A 723 -38.12 21.16 -18.05
CA VAL A 723 -39.52 21.49 -17.70
C VAL A 723 -39.55 22.39 -16.46
N VAL A 724 -38.94 21.98 -15.34
CA VAL A 724 -38.87 22.78 -14.11
C VAL A 724 -38.25 24.16 -14.37
N LYS A 725 -37.17 24.20 -15.17
CA LYS A 725 -36.52 25.46 -15.55
C LYS A 725 -37.43 26.41 -16.32
N SER A 726 -38.34 25.90 -17.15
CA SER A 726 -39.28 26.75 -17.90
C SER A 726 -40.29 27.52 -17.01
N PHE A 727 -40.46 27.10 -15.75
CA PHE A 727 -41.26 27.79 -14.74
C PHE A 727 -40.44 28.65 -13.75
N GLU A 728 -39.11 28.79 -13.91
CA GLU A 728 -38.25 29.55 -12.98
C GLU A 728 -38.62 31.04 -12.86
N SER A 729 -39.22 31.62 -13.91
CA SER A 729 -39.66 33.02 -13.94
C SER A 729 -41.02 33.28 -13.29
N LEU A 730 -41.73 32.24 -12.83
CA LEU A 730 -43.03 32.37 -12.19
C LEU A 730 -42.92 32.44 -10.65
N PRO A 731 -43.89 33.09 -9.98
CA PRO A 731 -44.08 32.98 -8.53
C PRO A 731 -44.12 31.52 -8.05
N THR A 732 -43.58 31.26 -6.86
CA THR A 732 -43.34 29.89 -6.35
C THR A 732 -44.63 29.08 -6.17
N ASP A 733 -45.73 29.73 -5.79
CA ASP A 733 -47.08 29.18 -5.70
C ASP A 733 -47.62 28.76 -7.07
N VAL A 734 -47.55 29.66 -8.07
CA VAL A 734 -47.98 29.39 -9.45
C VAL A 734 -47.14 28.27 -10.08
N ARG A 735 -45.82 28.30 -9.90
CA ARG A 735 -44.90 27.24 -10.31
C ARG A 735 -45.25 25.91 -9.62
N GLY A 736 -45.50 25.92 -8.31
CA GLY A 736 -45.87 24.73 -7.55
C GLY A 736 -47.16 24.08 -8.07
N PHE A 737 -48.19 24.89 -8.33
CA PHE A 737 -49.47 24.43 -8.88
C PHE A 737 -49.31 23.74 -10.24
N TYR A 738 -48.58 24.33 -11.19
CA TYR A 738 -48.39 23.72 -12.51
C TYR A 738 -47.45 22.50 -12.49
N LEU A 739 -46.42 22.50 -11.65
CA LEU A 739 -45.55 21.32 -11.51
C LEU A 739 -46.26 20.14 -10.82
N GLN A 740 -47.15 20.39 -9.85
CA GLN A 740 -48.00 19.33 -9.29
C GLN A 740 -48.91 18.73 -10.36
N ARG A 741 -49.59 19.57 -11.14
CA ARG A 741 -50.45 19.09 -12.24
C ARG A 741 -49.70 18.24 -13.27
N LEU A 742 -48.48 18.63 -13.64
CA LEU A 742 -47.65 17.82 -14.54
C LEU A 742 -47.25 16.48 -13.91
N ALA A 743 -47.01 16.42 -12.59
CA ALA A 743 -46.78 15.15 -11.89
C ALA A 743 -48.04 14.26 -11.90
N ASP A 744 -49.23 14.83 -11.69
CA ASP A 744 -50.51 14.12 -11.76
C ASP A 744 -50.78 13.57 -13.18
N GLU A 745 -50.47 14.37 -14.21
CA GLU A 745 -50.58 13.97 -15.63
C GLU A 745 -49.56 12.87 -15.99
N PHE A 746 -48.32 12.91 -15.48
CA PHE A 746 -47.36 11.81 -15.64
C PHE A 746 -47.84 10.52 -14.97
N MET A 747 -48.43 10.59 -13.78
CA MET A 747 -48.97 9.41 -13.09
C MET A 747 -50.12 8.76 -13.86
N GLN A 748 -50.99 9.57 -14.49
CA GLN A 748 -52.09 9.07 -15.34
C GLN A 748 -51.62 8.44 -16.66
N MET A 749 -50.42 8.78 -17.15
CA MET A 749 -49.83 8.20 -18.36
C MET A 749 -48.93 6.98 -18.08
N ALA A 750 -48.65 6.68 -16.80
CA ALA A 750 -47.76 5.59 -16.38
C ALA A 750 -48.48 4.28 -16.03
N THR A 751 -49.82 4.27 -16.08
CA THR A 751 -50.72 3.14 -15.75
C THR A 751 -51.57 2.74 -16.95
#